data_AF-A0A3A4UZW7-F1
#
_entry.id   AF-A0A3A4UZW7-F1
#
_cell.length_a   1.000
_cell.length_b   1.000
_cell.length_c   1.000
_cell.angle_alpha   90.00
_cell.angle_beta   90.00
_cell.angle_gamma   90.00
#
_symmetry.space_group_name_H-M   'P 1'
#
loop_
_entity.id
_entity.type
_entity.pdbx_description
1 polymer ?
#
loop_
_entity_poly.entity_id
_entity_poly.type
_entity_poly.pdbx_seq_one_letter_code
_entity_poly.pdbx_strand_id
1 'polypeptide(L)'
;MAEGKPEVPIQKTPEQIQNQVKWAQAVGHKDCKPFSVENFAKADHQTIKKAIELDQKALDEMPEHKRRISYSPVIVNYGNYLANLRTLRRLQKEQIGQAMKDVPSDITPKEHYLQSITYPQEFTRQFVEGLQSGSSKRFFTDEQVNEATKTEEGFKTLVKEIIVKNPSSYSWYSEEIDAFFAPEERKELMLTIAKVDPASFLEVIGKQSELFTDPELKTLISQAVAANTYGIPAYNRLADPEISKLFTKKELRSMVLGVLGKVTASSLGDSATKVYVLEGILTKADVANQIMTHLRSDSSYSRSSVISTIKSLSEYLDENQLEEARQNTFEFFINTTGLYVLYIARDLEGILTKEQLKEITQVRLAKCPGEFSANYEIVKEHLSVEERKKFIEEATSNKVDAVFNNVGLQLELLNDEDLPEHTKRIFFEKLFRDYPQTVSLHHFQDMLKIFSPEDTEKTVKKIVEAQPFYAFDSIQYWIKFISDDLTIQKQYLSSLISQTSGFSFAVGYAGNRQFQKLFTQEEMKSFIYQQLGLGAEGAFINLSSIRKVLGSDKEFRHFIDQAIIQDPYGILGRFDRLAYLYKPNEVIEIVGKARMDIKGIAACLDNLSYWGPSVPKDYVRNFLLTYAPIYSETIWGRLETCLEYIEEAEQYSFIQNLININPANGIRVISIINKLFPDITEAQILQIGQVNTEVLRFAPLNLGEFYKDYPRLTDERAKRALLKDVADIYNYISYIQYFGLTDSLLNAQRVERKPGQLVPLPKARELELLSVFQSFALLKSRNPDLLKDENLGNSVDEAGMILLGKLSEHIGIGKQITQEDTRRFFAVMQTPAPFTIYYLEHEVSPEHKKILGEMFNAILEGNFHIWKFAAESEEHFNIIKAQKLIPEKLSYEQYQIWAKDAETTLFDSLSASAESVIDSIRDLITNNDEHLGFSRTDLSGCPLDQIASGVQVSLAKSGQALAQINRQLLDLRKGGKSDSDEFNSVLLRRGEIEQERNAKLKLRNILKIILLRPEELVSGYFRDKSDLTKKVGLIADTLEQLKDQSPPEAAFVFETINQLVDNFYAVTQEKQNLTTIDSSNPKVMMEIGENPVSSCQHYAHGSHNDCLIGYSDPNTKILIIRNDKGSVIARSIFRLLTDSEGNPSLHLERIYTAVSSPAIPRSLYTHAYKKAAEMGVRLYVTMSEQSEDQGKTRTYLPEGFNLDKSGLELNSFASRTPKVYVDSAQGIRSFGQYTIKNLAEVRAD
;
A
#
# COMPACT_ATOMS: atom_id res chain seq x y z
N MET A 1 -57.18 32.32 -18.77
CA MET A 1 -57.70 32.73 -20.09
C MET A 1 -56.78 32.19 -21.16
N ALA A 2 -57.38 31.72 -22.25
CA ALA A 2 -56.81 31.22 -23.50
C ALA A 2 -56.04 29.90 -23.44
N GLU A 3 -56.84 28.85 -23.64
CA GLU A 3 -56.49 27.53 -24.13
C GLU A 3 -55.68 27.62 -25.44
N GLY A 4 -54.59 26.88 -25.49
CA GLY A 4 -53.87 26.54 -26.70
C GLY A 4 -53.30 25.14 -26.52
N LYS A 5 -54.17 24.13 -26.47
CA LYS A 5 -53.73 22.74 -26.63
C LYS A 5 -53.16 22.63 -28.06
N PRO A 6 -51.96 22.08 -28.26
CA PRO A 6 -51.64 21.52 -29.55
C PRO A 6 -52.53 20.28 -29.72
N GLU A 7 -53.67 20.47 -30.40
CA GLU A 7 -54.45 19.39 -30.97
C GLU A 7 -53.65 18.80 -32.13
N VAL A 8 -52.76 17.88 -31.77
CA VAL A 8 -52.42 16.61 -32.44
C VAL A 8 -51.19 16.12 -31.67
N PRO A 9 -51.25 15.00 -30.93
CA PRO A 9 -50.04 14.40 -30.42
C PRO A 9 -49.16 14.11 -31.64
N ILE A 10 -47.97 14.71 -31.70
CA ILE A 10 -46.98 14.43 -32.75
C ILE A 10 -46.89 12.90 -32.84
N GLN A 11 -47.42 12.33 -33.92
CA GLN A 11 -47.30 10.91 -34.19
C GLN A 11 -45.81 10.68 -34.45
N LYS A 12 -45.11 10.25 -33.42
CA LYS A 12 -43.73 9.82 -33.53
C LYS A 12 -43.73 8.61 -34.45
N THR A 13 -42.88 8.64 -35.47
CA THR A 13 -42.67 7.45 -36.30
C THR A 13 -42.16 6.31 -35.40
N PRO A 14 -42.42 5.04 -35.74
CA PRO A 14 -41.88 3.89 -35.00
C PRO A 14 -40.37 4.02 -34.75
N GLU A 15 -39.63 4.58 -35.71
CA GLU A 15 -38.21 4.89 -35.63
C GLU A 15 -37.87 5.98 -34.59
N GLN A 16 -38.69 7.03 -34.46
CA GLN A 16 -38.53 8.08 -33.44
C GLN A 16 -38.86 7.57 -32.02
N ILE A 17 -39.84 6.68 -31.89
CA ILE A 17 -40.15 5.99 -30.63
C ILE A 17 -38.99 5.05 -30.26
N GLN A 18 -38.48 4.30 -31.24
CA GLN A 18 -37.37 3.37 -31.07
C GLN A 18 -36.08 4.11 -30.70
N ASN A 19 -35.79 5.25 -31.32
CA ASN A 19 -34.66 6.10 -30.97
C ASN A 19 -34.82 6.69 -29.57
N GLN A 20 -36.00 7.17 -29.16
CA GLN A 20 -36.21 7.66 -27.79
C GLN A 20 -36.15 6.56 -26.73
N VAL A 21 -36.58 5.33 -27.05
CA VAL A 21 -36.48 4.17 -26.15
C VAL A 21 -35.01 3.77 -25.99
N LYS A 22 -34.25 3.65 -27.10
CA LYS A 22 -32.80 3.43 -27.05
C LYS A 22 -32.09 4.53 -26.25
N TRP A 23 -32.48 5.77 -26.45
CA TRP A 23 -31.89 6.93 -25.79
C TRP A 23 -32.23 7.03 -24.29
N ALA A 24 -33.39 6.53 -23.87
CA ALA A 24 -33.78 6.52 -22.46
C ALA A 24 -33.27 5.26 -21.71
N GLN A 25 -32.94 4.18 -22.44
CA GLN A 25 -32.25 2.99 -21.91
C GLN A 25 -30.76 3.26 -21.64
N ALA A 26 -30.09 4.06 -22.47
CA ALA A 26 -28.70 4.52 -22.27
C ALA A 26 -28.49 5.40 -21.00
N VAL A 27 -29.57 5.79 -20.32
CA VAL A 27 -29.56 6.66 -19.12
C VAL A 27 -29.86 5.85 -17.83
N GLY A 28 -30.10 4.54 -17.95
CA GLY A 28 -30.33 3.64 -16.82
C GLY A 28 -29.02 3.05 -16.25
N HIS A 29 -28.94 2.93 -14.93
CA HIS A 29 -27.75 2.48 -14.20
C HIS A 29 -27.31 1.04 -14.58
N LYS A 30 -26.01 0.74 -14.39
CA LYS A 30 -25.26 -0.48 -14.79
C LYS A 30 -25.86 -1.87 -14.45
N ASP A 31 -26.90 -1.95 -13.62
CA ASP A 31 -27.46 -3.21 -13.14
C ASP A 31 -28.78 -3.62 -13.84
N CYS A 32 -29.10 -2.97 -14.97
CA CYS A 32 -30.30 -3.29 -15.76
C CYS A 32 -29.99 -4.33 -16.84
N LYS A 33 -30.60 -5.52 -16.80
CA LYS A 33 -30.78 -6.30 -18.03
C LYS A 33 -31.84 -5.62 -18.92
N PRO A 34 -31.60 -5.41 -20.22
CA PRO A 34 -32.59 -4.80 -21.09
C PRO A 34 -33.79 -5.74 -21.27
N PHE A 35 -35.00 -5.20 -21.15
CA PHE A 35 -36.14 -5.81 -21.84
C PHE A 35 -35.86 -5.74 -23.35
N SER A 36 -36.12 -6.82 -24.09
CA SER A 36 -35.94 -6.77 -25.55
C SER A 36 -36.77 -5.64 -26.14
N VAL A 37 -36.15 -4.86 -27.03
CA VAL A 37 -36.77 -3.72 -27.72
C VAL A 37 -38.09 -4.14 -28.40
N GLU A 38 -38.20 -5.39 -28.85
CA GLU A 38 -39.41 -5.96 -29.44
C GLU A 38 -40.56 -6.18 -28.46
N ASN A 39 -40.29 -6.51 -27.19
CA ASN A 39 -41.32 -6.68 -26.17
C ASN A 39 -41.78 -5.33 -25.60
N PHE A 40 -40.86 -4.36 -25.49
CA PHE A 40 -41.15 -3.01 -24.99
C PHE A 40 -41.87 -2.13 -26.01
N ALA A 41 -41.59 -2.31 -27.32
CA ALA A 41 -42.29 -1.60 -28.39
C ALA A 41 -43.76 -2.07 -28.58
N LYS A 42 -44.12 -3.24 -28.06
CA LYS A 42 -45.45 -3.85 -28.18
C LYS A 42 -46.30 -3.77 -26.91
N ALA A 43 -45.71 -3.47 -25.75
CA ALA A 43 -46.41 -3.38 -24.47
C ALA A 43 -46.90 -1.94 -24.21
N ASP A 44 -48.20 -1.76 -23.96
CA ASP A 44 -48.72 -0.46 -23.55
C ASP A 44 -48.31 -0.11 -22.10
N HIS A 45 -48.47 1.17 -21.73
CA HIS A 45 -48.13 1.66 -20.40
C HIS A 45 -48.87 0.91 -19.27
N GLN A 46 -50.07 0.39 -19.53
CA GLN A 46 -50.82 -0.41 -18.56
C GLN A 46 -50.19 -1.78 -18.33
N THR A 47 -49.63 -2.40 -19.37
CA THR A 47 -49.00 -3.72 -19.31
C THR A 47 -47.73 -3.68 -18.46
N ILE A 48 -46.90 -2.65 -18.64
CA ILE A 48 -45.68 -2.44 -17.84
C ILE A 48 -46.05 -2.12 -16.39
N LYS A 49 -47.05 -1.25 -16.17
CA LYS A 49 -47.54 -0.92 -14.83
C LYS A 49 -48.05 -2.17 -14.10
N LYS A 50 -48.77 -3.05 -14.80
CA LYS A 50 -49.31 -4.30 -14.25
C LYS A 50 -48.23 -5.34 -13.92
N ALA A 51 -47.14 -5.39 -14.71
CA ALA A 51 -45.97 -6.20 -14.38
C ALA A 51 -45.25 -5.69 -13.12
N ILE A 52 -45.11 -4.38 -12.96
CA ILE A 52 -44.55 -3.76 -11.75
C ILE A 52 -45.46 -3.99 -10.54
N GLU A 53 -46.77 -3.88 -10.69
CA GLU A 53 -47.75 -4.17 -9.62
C GLU A 53 -47.70 -5.66 -9.21
N LEU A 54 -47.45 -6.58 -10.15
CA LEU A 54 -47.27 -8.01 -9.87
C LEU A 54 -45.94 -8.31 -9.17
N ASP A 55 -44.84 -7.70 -9.60
CA ASP A 55 -43.53 -7.85 -8.95
C ASP A 55 -43.54 -7.23 -7.54
N GLN A 56 -44.18 -6.07 -7.36
CA GLN A 56 -44.35 -5.43 -6.07
C GLN A 56 -45.21 -6.28 -5.13
N LYS A 57 -46.29 -6.88 -5.65
CA LYS A 57 -47.13 -7.80 -4.88
C LYS A 57 -46.39 -9.08 -4.49
N ALA A 58 -45.59 -9.65 -5.40
CA ALA A 58 -44.75 -10.82 -5.11
C ALA A 58 -43.68 -10.50 -4.04
N LEU A 59 -43.11 -9.29 -4.08
CA LEU A 59 -42.23 -8.75 -3.05
C LEU A 59 -42.95 -8.59 -1.71
N ASP A 60 -44.16 -8.03 -1.72
CA ASP A 60 -44.95 -7.79 -0.52
C ASP A 60 -45.48 -9.08 0.14
N GLU A 61 -45.49 -10.20 -0.58
CA GLU A 61 -45.86 -11.53 -0.10
C GLU A 61 -44.65 -12.36 0.40
N MET A 62 -43.40 -11.90 0.18
CA MET A 62 -42.18 -12.58 0.66
C MET A 62 -41.88 -12.30 2.15
N PRO A 63 -41.25 -13.24 2.90
CA PRO A 63 -40.73 -13.00 4.25
C PRO A 63 -39.73 -11.82 4.29
N GLU A 64 -39.75 -11.00 5.35
CA GLU A 64 -39.00 -9.72 5.41
C GLU A 64 -37.49 -9.86 5.15
N HIS A 65 -36.87 -10.96 5.60
CA HIS A 65 -35.46 -11.26 5.36
C HIS A 65 -35.14 -11.56 3.87
N LYS A 66 -36.08 -12.13 3.10
CA LYS A 66 -35.95 -12.33 1.64
C LYS A 66 -36.28 -11.07 0.84
N ARG A 67 -37.15 -10.22 1.37
CA ARG A 67 -37.51 -8.90 0.79
C ARG A 67 -36.32 -7.96 0.68
N ARG A 68 -35.39 -7.99 1.65
CA ARG A 68 -34.22 -7.09 1.69
C ARG A 68 -33.08 -7.50 0.75
N ILE A 69 -32.96 -8.80 0.44
CA ILE A 69 -31.94 -9.34 -0.47
C ILE A 69 -32.40 -9.27 -1.95
N SER A 70 -33.71 -9.17 -2.17
CA SER A 70 -34.32 -9.26 -3.50
C SER A 70 -34.95 -7.94 -3.93
N TYR A 71 -34.26 -6.79 -3.84
CA TYR A 71 -34.75 -5.61 -4.56
C TYR A 71 -34.72 -5.92 -6.05
N SER A 72 -35.90 -6.11 -6.67
CA SER A 72 -35.98 -6.23 -8.13
C SER A 72 -35.35 -4.96 -8.72
N PRO A 73 -34.24 -5.08 -9.48
CA PRO A 73 -33.61 -3.93 -10.12
C PRO A 73 -34.64 -3.11 -10.91
N VAL A 74 -35.68 -3.76 -11.44
CA VAL A 74 -36.81 -3.17 -12.15
C VAL A 74 -37.48 -2.02 -11.39
N ILE A 75 -37.68 -2.12 -10.07
CA ILE A 75 -38.40 -1.11 -9.26
C ILE A 75 -37.53 0.12 -8.97
N VAL A 76 -36.27 -0.09 -8.56
CA VAL A 76 -35.30 0.99 -8.31
C VAL A 76 -34.92 1.69 -9.63
N ASN A 77 -34.76 0.92 -10.70
CA ASN A 77 -34.36 1.42 -12.01
C ASN A 77 -35.50 2.17 -12.72
N TYR A 78 -36.76 1.81 -12.49
CA TYR A 78 -37.91 2.58 -13.02
C TYR A 78 -38.05 3.95 -12.34
N GLY A 79 -37.77 4.04 -11.03
CA GLY A 79 -37.73 5.32 -10.31
C GLY A 79 -36.67 6.28 -10.84
N ASN A 80 -35.44 5.77 -11.03
CA ASN A 80 -34.32 6.53 -11.60
C ASN A 80 -34.57 6.89 -13.08
N TYR A 81 -35.09 5.97 -13.87
CA TYR A 81 -35.53 6.22 -15.25
C TYR A 81 -36.57 7.35 -15.30
N LEU A 82 -37.62 7.30 -14.47
CA LEU A 82 -38.64 8.36 -14.43
C LEU A 82 -38.06 9.70 -13.99
N ALA A 83 -37.12 9.72 -13.03
CA ALA A 83 -36.43 10.93 -12.61
C ALA A 83 -35.59 11.52 -13.76
N ASN A 84 -34.81 10.69 -14.44
CA ASN A 84 -33.99 11.10 -15.58
C ASN A 84 -34.84 11.55 -16.77
N LEU A 85 -35.94 10.84 -17.06
CA LEU A 85 -36.89 11.21 -18.10
C LEU A 85 -37.63 12.52 -17.77
N ARG A 86 -37.93 12.78 -16.49
CA ARG A 86 -38.51 14.04 -16.02
C ARG A 86 -37.50 15.19 -16.13
N THR A 87 -36.24 14.96 -15.75
CA THR A 87 -35.16 15.94 -15.89
C THR A 87 -34.93 16.28 -17.37
N LEU A 88 -34.83 15.26 -18.22
CA LEU A 88 -34.71 15.40 -19.66
C LEU A 88 -35.90 16.16 -20.25
N ARG A 89 -37.14 15.81 -19.87
CA ARG A 89 -38.34 16.52 -20.32
C ARG A 89 -38.40 17.97 -19.82
N ARG A 90 -37.87 18.26 -18.62
CA ARG A 90 -37.77 19.63 -18.08
C ARG A 90 -36.77 20.45 -18.88
N LEU A 91 -35.57 19.91 -19.11
CA LEU A 91 -34.52 20.54 -19.92
C LEU A 91 -34.98 20.77 -21.36
N GLN A 92 -35.64 19.76 -21.96
CA GLN A 92 -36.26 19.89 -23.27
C GLN A 92 -37.36 20.95 -23.28
N LYS A 93 -38.19 21.06 -22.24
CA LYS A 93 -39.25 22.07 -22.15
C LYS A 93 -38.69 23.49 -22.04
N GLU A 94 -37.59 23.68 -21.32
CA GLU A 94 -36.89 24.96 -21.20
C GLU A 94 -36.19 25.34 -22.52
N GLN A 95 -35.52 24.39 -23.18
CA GLN A 95 -34.95 24.57 -24.52
C GLN A 95 -36.03 24.87 -25.58
N ILE A 96 -37.16 24.17 -25.55
CA ILE A 96 -38.32 24.42 -26.42
C ILE A 96 -38.88 25.84 -26.17
N GLY A 97 -39.00 26.23 -24.90
CA GLY A 97 -39.49 27.57 -24.54
C GLY A 97 -38.57 28.70 -25.00
N GLN A 98 -37.27 28.43 -25.17
CA GLN A 98 -36.29 29.40 -25.66
C GLN A 98 -36.20 29.39 -27.20
N ALA A 99 -36.11 28.21 -27.82
CA ALA A 99 -36.04 28.05 -29.28
C ALA A 99 -37.30 28.52 -30.02
N MET A 100 -38.47 28.49 -29.37
CA MET A 100 -39.72 29.01 -29.94
C MET A 100 -39.83 30.54 -29.88
N LYS A 101 -38.99 31.25 -29.11
CA LYS A 101 -38.99 32.72 -29.06
C LYS A 101 -38.22 33.35 -30.21
N ASP A 102 -37.30 32.62 -30.82
CA ASP A 102 -36.33 33.12 -31.80
C ASP A 102 -36.52 32.51 -33.20
N VAL A 103 -37.69 31.94 -33.52
CA VAL A 103 -37.95 31.28 -34.82
C VAL A 103 -37.91 32.30 -35.96
N PRO A 104 -36.97 32.20 -36.93
CA PRO A 104 -36.98 33.03 -38.13
C PRO A 104 -38.25 32.78 -38.96
N SER A 105 -38.80 33.83 -39.58
CA SER A 105 -40.09 33.81 -40.29
C SER A 105 -40.18 32.84 -41.48
N ASP A 106 -39.03 32.32 -41.89
CA ASP A 106 -38.76 31.61 -43.14
C ASP A 106 -38.43 30.12 -42.94
N ILE A 107 -38.44 29.63 -41.70
CA ILE A 107 -38.22 28.21 -41.37
C ILE A 107 -39.41 27.70 -40.56
N THR A 108 -39.93 26.51 -40.86
CA THR A 108 -41.04 25.98 -40.06
C THR A 108 -40.59 25.77 -38.61
N PRO A 109 -41.45 26.00 -37.60
CA PRO A 109 -41.10 25.74 -36.19
C PRO A 109 -40.57 24.32 -35.95
N LYS A 110 -40.95 23.37 -36.82
CA LYS A 110 -40.46 21.98 -36.84
C LYS A 110 -39.02 21.85 -37.36
N GLU A 111 -38.64 22.58 -38.41
CA GLU A 111 -37.27 22.57 -38.95
C GLU A 111 -36.31 23.36 -38.06
N HIS A 112 -36.73 24.51 -37.54
CA HIS A 112 -35.95 25.25 -36.53
C HIS A 112 -35.80 24.42 -35.23
N TYR A 113 -36.84 23.68 -34.84
CA TYR A 113 -36.78 22.70 -33.74
C TYR A 113 -35.75 21.60 -34.01
N LEU A 114 -35.77 20.96 -35.18
CA LEU A 114 -34.82 19.89 -35.52
C LEU A 114 -33.37 20.40 -35.59
N GLN A 115 -33.17 21.66 -35.99
CA GLN A 115 -31.85 22.31 -36.04
C GLN A 115 -31.36 22.85 -34.68
N SER A 116 -32.27 23.05 -33.70
CA SER A 116 -31.95 23.56 -32.36
C SER A 116 -31.81 22.47 -31.29
N ILE A 117 -31.98 21.19 -31.64
CA ILE A 117 -31.62 20.06 -30.77
C ILE A 117 -30.08 19.98 -30.72
N THR A 118 -29.47 20.75 -29.83
CA THR A 118 -28.08 20.54 -29.43
C THR A 118 -27.97 19.25 -28.62
N TYR A 119 -26.87 18.53 -28.81
CA TYR A 119 -26.42 17.48 -27.90
C TYR A 119 -26.58 17.97 -26.46
N PRO A 120 -27.29 17.25 -25.56
CA PRO A 120 -27.49 17.74 -24.20
C PRO A 120 -26.13 17.73 -23.51
N GLN A 121 -25.55 18.91 -23.35
CA GLN A 121 -24.21 19.11 -22.80
C GLN A 121 -24.07 18.44 -21.43
N GLU A 122 -25.12 18.49 -20.61
CA GLU A 122 -25.15 17.84 -19.30
C GLU A 122 -25.09 16.32 -19.37
N PHE A 123 -25.76 15.71 -20.36
CA PHE A 123 -25.77 14.25 -20.54
C PHE A 123 -24.42 13.76 -21.05
N THR A 124 -23.87 14.42 -22.06
CA THR A 124 -22.55 14.06 -22.60
C THR A 124 -21.44 14.26 -21.59
N ARG A 125 -21.54 15.31 -20.77
CA ARG A 125 -20.69 15.50 -19.60
C ARG A 125 -20.80 14.31 -18.64
N GLN A 126 -22.00 13.94 -18.20
CA GLN A 126 -22.21 12.80 -17.30
C GLN A 126 -21.73 11.47 -17.89
N PHE A 127 -21.92 11.26 -19.20
CA PHE A 127 -21.45 10.08 -19.90
C PHE A 127 -19.91 10.00 -19.91
N VAL A 128 -19.25 11.09 -20.29
CA VAL A 128 -17.79 11.22 -20.26
C VAL A 128 -17.24 11.04 -18.84
N GLU A 129 -17.90 11.63 -17.84
CA GLU A 129 -17.55 11.43 -16.43
C GLU A 129 -17.75 9.97 -16.01
N GLY A 130 -18.80 9.31 -16.49
CA GLY A 130 -19.04 7.87 -16.30
C GLY A 130 -17.92 7.01 -16.86
N LEU A 131 -17.51 7.26 -18.11
CA LEU A 131 -16.41 6.57 -18.78
C LEU A 131 -15.07 6.74 -18.04
N GLN A 132 -14.86 7.89 -17.39
CA GLN A 132 -13.67 8.18 -16.60
C GLN A 132 -13.76 7.70 -15.14
N SER A 133 -14.96 7.44 -14.62
CA SER A 133 -15.20 7.05 -13.21
C SER A 133 -14.94 5.56 -12.92
N GLY A 134 -14.96 4.71 -13.95
CA GLY A 134 -14.67 3.27 -13.84
C GLY A 134 -13.18 2.98 -13.66
N SER A 135 -12.32 3.80 -14.24
CA SER A 135 -10.90 3.87 -13.90
C SER A 135 -10.73 4.73 -12.66
N SER A 136 -9.88 4.36 -11.72
CA SER A 136 -9.45 5.24 -10.62
C SER A 136 -8.70 6.51 -11.09
N LYS A 137 -8.69 6.78 -12.41
CA LYS A 137 -7.95 7.82 -13.12
C LYS A 137 -8.90 8.64 -13.98
N ARG A 138 -8.83 9.96 -13.83
CA ARG A 138 -9.51 10.94 -14.69
C ARG A 138 -8.51 11.41 -15.76
N PHE A 139 -8.98 11.64 -16.99
CA PHE A 139 -8.10 11.95 -18.13
C PHE A 139 -8.27 13.36 -18.67
N PHE A 140 -9.39 14.04 -18.35
CA PHE A 140 -9.74 15.35 -18.89
C PHE A 140 -10.36 16.26 -17.83
N THR A 141 -10.08 17.56 -17.93
CA THR A 141 -10.64 18.59 -17.03
C THR A 141 -12.11 18.85 -17.33
N ASP A 142 -12.85 19.40 -16.36
CA ASP A 142 -14.22 19.87 -16.56
C ASP A 142 -14.34 20.82 -17.75
N GLU A 143 -13.34 21.69 -17.97
CA GLU A 143 -13.32 22.61 -19.11
C GLU A 143 -13.16 21.87 -20.44
N GLN A 144 -12.23 20.92 -20.53
CA GLN A 144 -12.04 20.10 -21.74
C GLN A 144 -13.29 19.26 -22.04
N VAL A 145 -13.90 18.67 -21.02
CA VAL A 145 -15.17 17.95 -21.17
C VAL A 145 -16.27 18.91 -21.62
N ASN A 146 -16.42 20.06 -20.98
CA ASN A 146 -17.44 21.04 -21.33
C ASN A 146 -17.27 21.62 -22.74
N GLU A 147 -16.04 21.78 -23.22
CA GLU A 147 -15.72 22.27 -24.57
C GLU A 147 -15.97 21.19 -25.63
N ALA A 148 -15.42 19.98 -25.42
CA ALA A 148 -15.60 18.85 -26.31
C ALA A 148 -17.09 18.51 -26.49
N THR A 149 -17.88 18.62 -25.44
CA THR A 149 -19.33 18.36 -25.46
C THR A 149 -20.19 19.44 -26.13
N LYS A 150 -19.58 20.56 -26.57
CA LYS A 150 -20.29 21.57 -27.39
C LYS A 150 -20.58 21.10 -28.81
N THR A 151 -19.80 20.15 -29.32
CA THR A 151 -19.94 19.62 -30.68
C THR A 151 -19.94 18.09 -30.66
N GLU A 152 -20.64 17.49 -31.62
CA GLU A 152 -20.64 16.02 -31.76
C GLU A 152 -19.23 15.48 -32.05
N GLU A 153 -18.47 16.14 -32.93
CA GLU A 153 -17.11 15.74 -33.30
C GLU A 153 -16.13 15.83 -32.12
N GLY A 154 -16.23 16.91 -31.32
CA GLY A 154 -15.45 17.08 -30.11
C GLY A 154 -15.74 15.98 -29.08
N PHE A 155 -17.02 15.65 -28.88
CA PHE A 155 -17.43 14.56 -27.99
C PHE A 155 -16.92 13.19 -28.46
N LYS A 156 -17.06 12.88 -29.75
CA LYS A 156 -16.56 11.63 -30.35
C LYS A 156 -15.05 11.51 -30.22
N THR A 157 -14.32 12.58 -30.50
CA THR A 157 -12.85 12.64 -30.33
C THR A 157 -12.47 12.33 -28.89
N LEU A 158 -13.16 12.95 -27.94
CA LEU A 158 -12.91 12.75 -26.51
C LEU A 158 -13.17 11.30 -26.08
N VAL A 159 -14.28 10.71 -26.53
CA VAL A 159 -14.61 9.30 -26.23
C VAL A 159 -13.56 8.36 -26.82
N LYS A 160 -13.12 8.57 -28.06
CA LYS A 160 -12.01 7.82 -28.68
C LYS A 160 -10.75 7.88 -27.82
N GLU A 161 -10.34 9.08 -27.39
CA GLU A 161 -9.16 9.23 -26.53
C GLU A 161 -9.30 8.52 -25.17
N ILE A 162 -10.48 8.58 -24.54
CA ILE A 162 -10.73 7.85 -23.27
C ILE A 162 -10.55 6.36 -23.48
N ILE A 163 -11.07 5.81 -24.56
CA ILE A 163 -10.99 4.37 -24.86
C ILE A 163 -9.56 3.94 -25.15
N VAL A 164 -8.77 4.77 -25.82
CA VAL A 164 -7.33 4.48 -26.02
C VAL A 164 -6.58 4.46 -24.69
N LYS A 165 -6.88 5.39 -23.79
CA LYS A 165 -6.25 5.48 -22.46
C LYS A 165 -6.78 4.46 -21.45
N ASN A 166 -8.03 4.00 -21.63
CA ASN A 166 -8.70 3.01 -20.79
C ASN A 166 -9.62 2.09 -21.61
N PRO A 167 -9.05 1.10 -22.33
CA PRO A 167 -9.82 0.24 -23.24
C PRO A 167 -10.95 -0.54 -22.57
N SER A 168 -10.82 -0.87 -21.28
CA SER A 168 -11.86 -1.55 -20.51
C SER A 168 -13.14 -0.74 -20.34
N SER A 169 -13.09 0.61 -20.40
CA SER A 169 -14.31 1.42 -20.42
C SER A 169 -15.18 1.10 -21.64
N TYR A 170 -14.60 0.67 -22.77
CA TYR A 170 -15.39 0.27 -23.92
C TYR A 170 -16.20 -1.00 -23.65
N SER A 171 -15.67 -1.97 -22.90
CA SER A 171 -16.44 -3.19 -22.59
C SER A 171 -17.63 -2.95 -21.67
N TRP A 172 -17.56 -1.90 -20.85
CA TRP A 172 -18.61 -1.55 -19.90
C TRP A 172 -19.71 -0.66 -20.52
N TYR A 173 -19.41 0.01 -21.63
CA TYR A 173 -20.27 1.02 -22.25
C TYR A 173 -20.41 0.83 -23.77
N SER A 174 -20.16 -0.37 -24.28
CA SER A 174 -20.06 -0.60 -25.74
C SER A 174 -21.34 -0.16 -26.46
N GLU A 175 -22.51 -0.50 -25.92
CA GLU A 175 -23.81 -0.19 -26.54
C GLU A 175 -24.07 1.32 -26.60
N GLU A 176 -23.72 2.04 -25.54
CA GLU A 176 -23.83 3.49 -25.47
C GLU A 176 -22.81 4.17 -26.39
N ILE A 177 -21.56 3.68 -26.42
CA ILE A 177 -20.50 4.20 -27.28
C ILE A 177 -20.88 3.99 -28.75
N ASP A 178 -21.30 2.78 -29.11
CA ASP A 178 -21.61 2.40 -30.48
C ASP A 178 -22.76 3.22 -31.09
N ALA A 179 -23.69 3.68 -30.25
CA ALA A 179 -24.77 4.57 -30.68
C ALA A 179 -24.26 5.92 -31.23
N PHE A 180 -23.00 6.30 -30.94
CA PHE A 180 -22.39 7.53 -31.38
C PHE A 180 -21.47 7.38 -32.60
N PHE A 181 -20.98 6.18 -32.91
CA PHE A 181 -19.96 5.99 -33.95
C PHE A 181 -20.51 5.28 -35.20
N ALA A 182 -20.11 5.76 -36.38
CA ALA A 182 -20.39 5.05 -37.63
C ALA A 182 -19.68 3.68 -37.64
N PRO A 183 -20.16 2.67 -38.41
CA PRO A 183 -19.54 1.34 -38.47
C PRO A 183 -18.02 1.36 -38.73
N GLU A 184 -17.56 2.26 -39.60
CA GLU A 184 -16.14 2.43 -39.96
C GLU A 184 -15.31 2.96 -38.79
N GLU A 185 -15.87 3.91 -38.02
CA GLU A 185 -15.23 4.45 -36.83
C GLU A 185 -15.20 3.43 -35.68
N ARG A 186 -16.27 2.65 -35.52
CA ARG A 186 -16.30 1.52 -34.58
C ARG A 186 -15.24 0.48 -34.93
N LYS A 187 -15.07 0.18 -36.23
CA LYS A 187 -14.04 -0.73 -36.71
C LYS A 187 -12.63 -0.24 -36.35
N GLU A 188 -12.33 1.03 -36.59
CA GLU A 188 -11.04 1.65 -36.24
C GLU A 188 -10.77 1.62 -34.72
N LEU A 189 -11.79 1.95 -33.93
CA LEU A 189 -11.72 1.91 -32.48
C LEU A 189 -11.41 0.49 -31.96
N MET A 190 -12.11 -0.51 -32.51
CA MET A 190 -11.90 -1.92 -32.19
C MET A 190 -10.50 -2.42 -32.55
N LEU A 191 -9.95 -1.98 -33.70
CA LEU A 191 -8.56 -2.28 -34.07
C LEU A 191 -7.56 -1.66 -33.10
N THR A 192 -7.86 -0.48 -32.57
CA THR A 192 -7.02 0.19 -31.59
C THR A 192 -7.05 -0.53 -30.24
N ILE A 193 -8.24 -0.93 -29.77
CA ILE A 193 -8.40 -1.74 -28.55
C ILE A 193 -7.64 -3.06 -28.71
N ALA A 194 -7.76 -3.76 -29.84
CA ALA A 194 -7.04 -5.01 -30.09
C ALA A 194 -5.51 -4.88 -29.96
N LYS A 195 -4.96 -3.71 -30.30
CA LYS A 195 -3.52 -3.43 -30.21
C LYS A 195 -3.07 -3.05 -28.79
N VAL A 196 -3.87 -2.26 -28.08
CA VAL A 196 -3.51 -1.71 -26.76
C VAL A 196 -3.87 -2.66 -25.63
N ASP A 197 -5.04 -3.29 -25.71
CA ASP A 197 -5.56 -4.22 -24.71
C ASP A 197 -6.34 -5.38 -25.38
N PRO A 198 -5.61 -6.44 -25.78
CA PRO A 198 -6.19 -7.64 -26.38
C PRO A 198 -7.26 -8.32 -25.53
N ALA A 199 -7.21 -8.18 -24.21
CA ALA A 199 -8.18 -8.80 -23.31
C ALA A 199 -9.53 -8.07 -23.42
N SER A 200 -9.53 -6.75 -23.30
CA SER A 200 -10.74 -5.92 -23.48
C SER A 200 -11.36 -6.11 -24.87
N PHE A 201 -10.55 -6.23 -25.93
CA PHE A 201 -11.04 -6.51 -27.28
C PHE A 201 -11.86 -7.81 -27.35
N LEU A 202 -11.35 -8.89 -26.76
CA LEU A 202 -12.03 -10.19 -26.74
C LEU A 202 -13.34 -10.16 -25.95
N GLU A 203 -13.45 -9.29 -24.94
CA GLU A 203 -14.70 -9.09 -24.20
C GLU A 203 -15.80 -8.47 -25.04
N VAL A 204 -15.49 -7.64 -26.03
CA VAL A 204 -16.50 -6.90 -26.81
C VAL A 204 -16.73 -7.42 -28.22
N ILE A 205 -15.76 -8.11 -28.82
CA ILE A 205 -15.79 -8.43 -30.26
C ILE A 205 -17.01 -9.25 -30.70
N GLY A 206 -17.60 -10.07 -29.83
CA GLY A 206 -18.81 -10.82 -30.18
C GLY A 206 -20.06 -9.95 -30.39
N LYS A 207 -20.08 -8.72 -29.86
CA LYS A 207 -21.15 -7.74 -30.13
C LYS A 207 -20.90 -6.91 -31.39
N GLN A 208 -19.66 -6.90 -31.90
CA GLN A 208 -19.16 -6.06 -32.98
C GLN A 208 -18.58 -6.87 -34.16
N SER A 209 -18.87 -8.17 -34.23
CA SER A 209 -18.32 -9.06 -35.23
C SER A 209 -18.74 -8.67 -36.65
N GLU A 210 -19.90 -8.03 -36.81
CA GLU A 210 -20.43 -7.57 -38.08
C GLU A 210 -19.60 -6.46 -38.75
N LEU A 211 -18.70 -5.81 -38.00
CA LEU A 211 -17.80 -4.77 -38.51
C LEU A 211 -16.62 -5.33 -39.32
N PHE A 212 -16.38 -6.63 -39.22
CA PHE A 212 -15.22 -7.30 -39.80
C PHE A 212 -15.66 -8.38 -40.77
N THR A 213 -14.87 -8.58 -41.81
CA THR A 213 -15.01 -9.79 -42.63
C THR A 213 -14.50 -11.01 -41.87
N ASP A 214 -15.04 -12.19 -42.16
CA ASP A 214 -14.61 -13.44 -41.50
C ASP A 214 -13.08 -13.64 -41.45
N PRO A 215 -12.29 -13.34 -42.51
CA PRO A 215 -10.83 -13.46 -42.47
C PRO A 215 -10.15 -12.42 -41.55
N GLU A 216 -10.63 -11.19 -41.51
CA GLU A 216 -10.13 -10.14 -40.62
C GLU A 216 -10.39 -10.53 -39.16
N LEU A 217 -11.63 -10.93 -38.87
CA LEU A 217 -12.08 -11.33 -37.55
C LEU A 217 -11.30 -12.53 -37.02
N LYS A 218 -11.08 -13.54 -37.89
CA LYS A 218 -10.23 -14.70 -37.59
C LYS A 218 -8.81 -14.30 -37.21
N THR A 219 -8.21 -13.35 -37.93
CA THR A 219 -6.83 -12.89 -37.69
C THR A 219 -6.71 -12.13 -36.38
N LEU A 220 -7.60 -11.16 -36.15
CA LEU A 220 -7.61 -10.33 -34.94
C LEU A 220 -7.84 -11.16 -33.67
N ILE A 221 -8.79 -12.10 -33.70
CA ILE A 221 -9.05 -12.99 -32.57
C ILE A 221 -7.84 -13.88 -32.30
N SER A 222 -7.17 -14.39 -33.34
CA SER A 222 -5.96 -15.20 -33.18
C SER A 222 -4.82 -14.42 -32.52
N GLN A 223 -4.58 -13.19 -32.97
CA GLN A 223 -3.56 -12.30 -32.39
C GLN A 223 -3.91 -11.93 -30.95
N ALA A 224 -5.17 -11.59 -30.68
CA ALA A 224 -5.61 -11.22 -29.35
C ALA A 224 -5.55 -12.39 -28.35
N VAL A 225 -5.92 -13.61 -28.78
CA VAL A 225 -5.81 -14.83 -27.97
C VAL A 225 -4.34 -15.19 -27.68
N ALA A 226 -3.43 -14.89 -28.61
CA ALA A 226 -2.00 -15.10 -28.43
C ALA A 226 -1.39 -14.09 -27.44
N ALA A 227 -1.86 -12.84 -27.44
CA ALA A 227 -1.35 -11.77 -26.58
C ALA A 227 -2.04 -11.65 -25.21
N ASN A 228 -3.20 -12.29 -25.02
CA ASN A 228 -3.95 -12.23 -23.77
C ASN A 228 -3.34 -13.15 -22.68
N THR A 229 -2.67 -12.51 -21.72
CA THR A 229 -2.04 -13.12 -20.55
C THR A 229 -3.02 -13.72 -19.55
N TYR A 230 -4.29 -13.28 -19.54
CA TYR A 230 -5.29 -13.67 -18.53
C TYR A 230 -6.21 -14.80 -18.97
N GLY A 231 -6.26 -15.15 -20.27
CA GLY A 231 -6.95 -16.33 -20.82
C GLY A 231 -8.49 -16.39 -20.73
N ILE A 232 -9.12 -15.78 -19.73
CA ILE A 232 -10.57 -15.93 -19.45
C ILE A 232 -11.45 -15.30 -20.55
N PRO A 233 -11.21 -14.04 -20.99
CA PRO A 233 -11.99 -13.46 -22.08
C PRO A 233 -11.87 -14.28 -23.37
N ALA A 234 -10.67 -14.79 -23.65
CA ALA A 234 -10.42 -15.68 -24.78
C ALA A 234 -11.22 -16.99 -24.69
N TYR A 235 -11.24 -17.64 -23.53
CA TYR A 235 -11.93 -18.92 -23.32
C TYR A 235 -13.44 -18.79 -23.50
N ASN A 236 -14.05 -17.73 -22.97
CA ASN A 236 -15.48 -17.52 -23.11
C ASN A 236 -15.85 -17.10 -24.54
N ARG A 237 -15.04 -16.25 -25.18
CA ARG A 237 -15.37 -15.70 -26.50
C ARG A 237 -15.24 -16.74 -27.62
N LEU A 238 -14.30 -17.68 -27.52
CA LEU A 238 -14.16 -18.76 -28.51
C LEU A 238 -15.33 -19.75 -28.52
N ALA A 239 -16.19 -19.75 -27.48
CA ALA A 239 -17.39 -20.59 -27.39
C ALA A 239 -18.60 -19.95 -28.08
N ASP A 240 -18.50 -18.69 -28.48
CA ASP A 240 -19.54 -17.97 -29.19
C ASP A 240 -19.77 -18.64 -30.57
N PRO A 241 -21.01 -19.03 -30.92
CA PRO A 241 -21.31 -19.66 -32.22
C PRO A 241 -20.83 -18.85 -33.43
N GLU A 242 -20.91 -17.52 -33.34
CA GLU A 242 -20.52 -16.63 -34.43
C GLU A 242 -19.01 -16.53 -34.61
N ILE A 243 -18.25 -16.73 -33.53
CA ILE A 243 -16.78 -16.74 -33.55
C ILE A 243 -16.25 -18.14 -33.87
N SER A 244 -16.82 -19.18 -33.27
CA SER A 244 -16.37 -20.57 -33.42
C SER A 244 -16.46 -21.06 -34.86
N LYS A 245 -17.47 -20.63 -35.63
CA LYS A 245 -17.63 -20.98 -37.06
C LYS A 245 -16.51 -20.44 -37.97
N LEU A 246 -15.77 -19.41 -37.52
CA LEU A 246 -14.64 -18.83 -38.27
C LEU A 246 -13.42 -19.76 -38.29
N PHE A 247 -13.38 -20.71 -37.37
CA PHE A 247 -12.27 -21.62 -37.18
C PHE A 247 -12.70 -23.04 -37.53
N THR A 248 -11.80 -23.79 -38.15
CA THR A 248 -12.00 -25.25 -38.25
C THR A 248 -11.99 -25.85 -36.84
N LYS A 249 -12.70 -26.97 -36.64
CA LYS A 249 -12.71 -27.67 -35.34
C LYS A 249 -11.30 -27.94 -34.80
N LYS A 250 -10.32 -28.17 -35.69
CA LYS A 250 -8.91 -28.37 -35.34
C LYS A 250 -8.23 -27.10 -34.84
N GLU A 251 -8.43 -25.97 -35.52
CA GLU A 251 -7.90 -24.66 -35.09
C GLU A 251 -8.53 -24.24 -33.76
N LEU A 252 -9.86 -24.34 -33.66
CA LEU A 252 -10.59 -23.98 -32.45
C LEU A 252 -10.15 -24.83 -31.25
N ARG A 253 -10.01 -26.14 -31.43
CA ARG A 253 -9.46 -27.03 -30.39
C ARG A 253 -8.05 -26.62 -29.97
N SER A 254 -7.17 -26.26 -30.90
CA SER A 254 -5.81 -25.82 -30.58
C SER A 254 -5.81 -24.51 -29.77
N MET A 255 -6.67 -23.56 -30.13
CA MET A 255 -6.80 -22.29 -29.42
C MET A 255 -7.40 -22.48 -28.03
N VAL A 256 -8.50 -23.23 -27.92
CA VAL A 256 -9.17 -23.54 -26.64
C VAL A 256 -8.22 -24.27 -25.70
N LEU A 257 -7.46 -25.27 -26.17
CA LEU A 257 -6.45 -25.95 -25.35
C LEU A 257 -5.27 -25.04 -24.98
N GLY A 258 -4.85 -24.15 -25.88
CA GLY A 258 -3.81 -23.15 -25.61
C GLY A 258 -4.22 -22.15 -24.54
N VAL A 259 -5.50 -21.76 -24.52
CA VAL A 259 -6.10 -20.87 -23.53
C VAL A 259 -6.35 -21.61 -22.21
N LEU A 260 -6.85 -22.85 -22.23
CA LEU A 260 -7.04 -23.70 -21.05
C LEU A 260 -5.75 -23.89 -20.23
N GLY A 261 -4.58 -23.80 -20.87
CA GLY A 261 -3.29 -23.82 -20.17
C GLY A 261 -2.95 -22.54 -19.40
N LYS A 262 -3.65 -21.42 -19.67
CA LYS A 262 -3.44 -20.09 -19.05
C LYS A 262 -4.56 -19.71 -18.08
N VAL A 263 -5.71 -20.39 -18.15
CA VAL A 263 -6.91 -20.07 -17.35
C VAL A 263 -6.86 -20.78 -16.01
N THR A 264 -7.18 -20.06 -14.92
CA THR A 264 -7.38 -20.67 -13.60
C THR A 264 -8.72 -21.40 -13.54
N ALA A 265 -8.80 -22.49 -12.76
CA ALA A 265 -10.00 -23.32 -12.65
C ALA A 265 -11.31 -22.55 -12.38
N SER A 266 -11.22 -21.47 -11.60
CA SER A 266 -12.30 -20.50 -11.30
C SER A 266 -13.07 -19.98 -12.51
N SER A 267 -12.46 -20.08 -13.68
CA SER A 267 -12.84 -19.32 -14.86
C SER A 267 -13.21 -20.23 -16.04
N LEU A 268 -13.33 -21.54 -15.78
CA LEU A 268 -14.04 -22.45 -16.66
C LEU A 268 -15.52 -22.09 -16.62
N GLY A 269 -15.95 -21.21 -17.53
CA GLY A 269 -17.37 -20.93 -17.72
C GLY A 269 -18.11 -22.24 -18.02
N ASP A 270 -19.07 -22.60 -17.17
CA ASP A 270 -19.90 -23.81 -17.34
C ASP A 270 -20.56 -23.83 -18.73
N SER A 271 -21.10 -22.69 -19.15
CA SER A 271 -21.71 -22.49 -20.46
C SER A 271 -20.73 -22.71 -21.61
N ALA A 272 -19.56 -22.07 -21.59
CA ALA A 272 -18.54 -22.21 -22.63
C ALA A 272 -18.03 -23.65 -22.74
N THR A 273 -17.77 -24.29 -21.60
CA THR A 273 -17.29 -25.67 -21.54
C THR A 273 -18.30 -26.67 -22.10
N LYS A 274 -19.58 -26.51 -21.75
CA LYS A 274 -20.68 -27.32 -22.32
C LYS A 274 -20.77 -27.16 -23.84
N VAL A 275 -20.66 -25.93 -24.35
CA VAL A 275 -20.66 -25.68 -25.80
C VAL A 275 -19.49 -26.40 -26.48
N TYR A 276 -18.28 -26.31 -25.92
CA TYR A 276 -17.13 -27.01 -26.50
C TYR A 276 -17.26 -28.53 -26.51
N VAL A 277 -17.88 -29.12 -25.49
CA VAL A 277 -18.14 -30.56 -25.46
C VAL A 277 -19.21 -30.97 -26.47
N LEU A 278 -20.31 -30.22 -26.55
CA LEU A 278 -21.40 -30.46 -27.50
C LEU A 278 -20.91 -30.37 -28.95
N GLU A 279 -20.05 -29.40 -29.25
CA GLU A 279 -19.47 -29.21 -30.59
C GLU A 279 -18.32 -30.19 -30.91
N GLY A 280 -17.93 -31.03 -29.96
CA GLY A 280 -16.81 -31.97 -30.10
C GLY A 280 -15.44 -31.30 -30.17
N ILE A 281 -15.32 -30.06 -29.69
CA ILE A 281 -14.06 -29.31 -29.56
C ILE A 281 -13.27 -29.80 -28.36
N LEU A 282 -13.96 -30.03 -27.23
CA LEU A 282 -13.43 -30.71 -26.05
C LEU A 282 -14.08 -32.10 -25.92
N THR A 283 -13.31 -33.07 -25.46
CA THR A 283 -13.82 -34.38 -25.07
C THR A 283 -14.17 -34.37 -23.59
N LYS A 284 -15.01 -35.32 -23.13
CA LYS A 284 -15.24 -35.54 -21.69
C LYS A 284 -13.92 -35.72 -20.94
N ALA A 285 -12.97 -36.43 -21.55
CA ALA A 285 -11.63 -36.64 -20.98
C ALA A 285 -10.81 -35.35 -20.89
N ASP A 286 -10.95 -34.40 -21.82
CA ASP A 286 -10.25 -33.10 -21.73
C ASP A 286 -10.79 -32.28 -20.54
N VAL A 287 -12.11 -32.26 -20.35
CA VAL A 287 -12.77 -31.59 -19.23
C VAL A 287 -12.42 -32.26 -17.90
N ALA A 288 -12.52 -33.59 -17.82
CA ALA A 288 -12.16 -34.36 -16.64
C ALA A 288 -10.68 -34.19 -16.28
N ASN A 289 -9.77 -34.26 -17.25
CA ASN A 289 -8.34 -34.04 -17.02
C ASN A 289 -8.07 -32.64 -16.49
N GLN A 290 -8.79 -31.62 -16.97
CA GLN A 290 -8.61 -30.25 -16.48
C GLN A 290 -9.11 -30.10 -15.03
N ILE A 291 -10.31 -30.63 -14.72
CA ILE A 291 -10.87 -30.64 -13.36
C ILE A 291 -9.90 -31.36 -12.40
N MET A 292 -9.45 -32.57 -12.77
CA MET A 292 -8.55 -33.36 -11.94
C MET A 292 -7.15 -32.75 -11.83
N THR A 293 -6.63 -32.11 -12.90
CA THR A 293 -5.33 -31.42 -12.86
C THR A 293 -5.35 -30.25 -11.89
N HIS A 294 -6.47 -29.52 -11.81
CA HIS A 294 -6.62 -28.41 -10.86
C HIS A 294 -6.89 -28.88 -9.43
N LEU A 295 -7.72 -29.93 -9.24
CA LEU A 295 -7.91 -30.58 -7.93
C LEU A 295 -6.58 -31.07 -7.33
N ARG A 296 -5.70 -31.61 -8.18
CA ARG A 296 -4.37 -32.11 -7.80
C ARG A 296 -3.29 -31.02 -7.75
N SER A 297 -3.63 -29.75 -8.02
CA SER A 297 -2.67 -28.65 -7.92
C SER A 297 -2.65 -28.07 -6.50
N ASP A 298 -1.47 -27.62 -6.03
CA ASP A 298 -1.25 -27.21 -4.63
C ASP A 298 -1.64 -25.76 -4.30
N SER A 299 -2.21 -24.99 -5.24
CA SER A 299 -2.63 -23.62 -4.94
C SER A 299 -4.02 -23.58 -4.30
N SER A 300 -4.09 -23.03 -3.07
CA SER A 300 -5.32 -22.80 -2.29
C SER A 300 -6.38 -22.00 -3.07
N TYR A 301 -5.95 -21.03 -3.89
CA TYR A 301 -6.81 -20.20 -4.75
C TYR A 301 -7.43 -20.96 -5.94
N SER A 302 -6.77 -22.03 -6.42
CA SER A 302 -7.37 -22.87 -7.47
C SER A 302 -8.45 -23.76 -6.89
N ARG A 303 -8.27 -24.34 -5.70
CA ARG A 303 -9.19 -25.35 -5.16
C ARG A 303 -10.57 -24.79 -4.80
N SER A 304 -10.66 -23.60 -4.18
CA SER A 304 -11.95 -22.95 -3.88
C SER A 304 -12.83 -22.72 -5.11
N SER A 305 -12.18 -22.55 -6.27
CA SER A 305 -12.81 -22.15 -7.50
C SER A 305 -13.01 -23.31 -8.49
N VAL A 306 -12.22 -24.38 -8.36
CA VAL A 306 -12.52 -25.71 -8.92
C VAL A 306 -13.85 -26.24 -8.39
N ILE A 307 -14.22 -25.90 -7.16
CA ILE A 307 -15.36 -26.50 -6.44
C ILE A 307 -16.72 -26.10 -7.04
N SER A 308 -16.90 -24.84 -7.47
CA SER A 308 -18.10 -24.42 -8.21
C SER A 308 -18.18 -25.11 -9.59
N THR A 309 -17.02 -25.39 -10.19
CA THR A 309 -16.88 -26.10 -11.47
C THR A 309 -17.13 -27.61 -11.35
N ILE A 310 -16.77 -28.28 -10.25
CA ILE A 310 -17.07 -29.71 -10.05
C ILE A 310 -18.58 -29.92 -10.03
N LYS A 311 -19.34 -29.06 -9.36
CA LYS A 311 -20.80 -29.18 -9.30
C LYS A 311 -21.43 -29.10 -10.68
N SER A 312 -21.02 -28.12 -11.49
CA SER A 312 -21.60 -27.87 -12.80
C SER A 312 -21.12 -28.84 -13.90
N LEU A 313 -19.94 -29.44 -13.73
CA LEU A 313 -19.31 -30.35 -14.70
C LEU A 313 -19.15 -31.79 -14.20
N SER A 314 -19.77 -32.15 -13.07
CA SER A 314 -19.72 -33.51 -12.47
C SER A 314 -20.18 -34.61 -13.43
N GLU A 315 -21.08 -34.30 -14.37
CA GLU A 315 -21.56 -35.21 -15.42
C GLU A 315 -20.48 -35.64 -16.44
N TYR A 316 -19.33 -34.97 -16.44
CA TYR A 316 -18.18 -35.28 -17.28
C TYR A 316 -17.12 -36.13 -16.57
N LEU A 317 -17.29 -36.38 -15.26
CA LEU A 317 -16.46 -37.27 -14.47
C LEU A 317 -17.07 -38.68 -14.45
N ASP A 318 -16.23 -39.71 -14.50
CA ASP A 318 -16.67 -41.06 -14.16
C ASP A 318 -16.78 -41.25 -12.63
N GLU A 319 -17.39 -42.36 -12.18
CA GLU A 319 -17.65 -42.58 -10.74
C GLU A 319 -16.36 -42.64 -9.92
N ASN A 320 -15.26 -43.15 -10.48
CA ASN A 320 -13.97 -43.20 -9.78
C ASN A 320 -13.35 -41.80 -9.68
N GLN A 321 -13.45 -41.00 -10.74
CA GLN A 321 -13.00 -39.61 -10.77
C GLN A 321 -13.85 -38.71 -9.86
N LEU A 322 -15.16 -38.97 -9.78
CA LEU A 322 -16.08 -38.26 -8.91
C LEU A 322 -15.78 -38.58 -7.43
N GLU A 323 -15.51 -39.84 -7.11
CA GLU A 323 -15.13 -40.26 -5.76
C GLU A 323 -13.74 -39.72 -5.38
N GLU A 324 -12.78 -39.75 -6.31
CA GLU A 324 -11.47 -39.11 -6.12
C GLU A 324 -11.63 -37.59 -5.90
N ALA A 325 -12.53 -36.94 -6.64
CA ALA A 325 -12.84 -35.53 -6.46
C ALA A 325 -13.48 -35.25 -5.09
N ARG A 326 -14.44 -36.08 -4.65
CA ARG A 326 -15.05 -35.99 -3.30
C ARG A 326 -14.01 -36.11 -2.20
N GLN A 327 -13.17 -37.14 -2.25
CA GLN A 327 -12.16 -37.40 -1.22
C GLN A 327 -11.11 -36.28 -1.16
N ASN A 328 -10.56 -35.88 -2.31
CA ASN A 328 -9.59 -34.78 -2.37
C ASN A 328 -10.20 -33.46 -1.87
N THR A 329 -11.48 -33.23 -2.17
CA THR A 329 -12.20 -32.03 -1.72
C THR A 329 -12.45 -32.06 -0.22
N PHE A 330 -12.89 -33.20 0.34
CA PHE A 330 -13.08 -33.39 1.78
C PHE A 330 -11.77 -33.21 2.56
N GLU A 331 -10.69 -33.87 2.13
CA GLU A 331 -9.36 -33.75 2.76
C GLU A 331 -8.81 -32.34 2.67
N PHE A 332 -9.03 -31.65 1.54
CA PHE A 332 -8.67 -30.24 1.40
C PHE A 332 -9.40 -29.39 2.44
N PHE A 333 -10.72 -29.53 2.59
CA PHE A 333 -11.50 -28.75 3.55
C PHE A 333 -11.09 -29.01 5.00
N ILE A 334 -10.81 -30.26 5.40
CA ILE A 334 -10.37 -30.60 6.76
C ILE A 334 -8.99 -30.01 7.11
N ASN A 335 -8.10 -29.87 6.12
CA ASN A 335 -6.71 -29.48 6.32
C ASN A 335 -6.40 -28.00 6.04
N THR A 336 -7.21 -27.33 5.22
CA THR A 336 -7.05 -25.90 4.90
C THR A 336 -7.17 -25.03 6.15
N THR A 337 -6.35 -23.99 6.33
CA THR A 337 -6.42 -23.12 7.53
C THR A 337 -7.02 -21.73 7.28
N GLY A 338 -7.44 -21.42 6.04
CA GLY A 338 -8.06 -20.16 5.67
C GLY A 338 -9.43 -19.92 6.32
N LEU A 339 -9.93 -18.68 6.24
CA LEU A 339 -11.32 -18.32 6.54
C LEU A 339 -12.20 -18.58 5.30
N TYR A 340 -13.53 -18.68 5.48
CA TYR A 340 -14.53 -18.95 4.42
C TYR A 340 -14.54 -20.38 3.86
N VAL A 341 -13.87 -21.32 4.52
CA VAL A 341 -13.79 -22.72 4.13
C VAL A 341 -15.17 -23.37 4.22
N LEU A 342 -15.97 -23.03 5.25
CA LEU A 342 -17.34 -23.57 5.36
C LEU A 342 -18.26 -23.01 4.28
N TYR A 343 -18.15 -21.73 3.90
CA TYR A 343 -18.92 -21.10 2.83
C TYR A 343 -18.92 -21.96 1.57
N ILE A 344 -17.71 -22.34 1.15
CA ILE A 344 -17.47 -23.09 -0.08
C ILE A 344 -17.92 -24.56 0.10
N ALA A 345 -17.79 -25.13 1.30
CA ALA A 345 -18.27 -26.48 1.58
C ALA A 345 -19.79 -26.61 1.41
N ARG A 346 -20.57 -25.56 1.70
CA ARG A 346 -22.03 -25.55 1.49
C ARG A 346 -22.41 -25.74 0.02
N ASP A 347 -21.66 -25.14 -0.91
CA ASP A 347 -21.93 -25.26 -2.34
C ASP A 347 -21.77 -26.69 -2.86
N LEU A 348 -21.14 -27.58 -2.08
CA LEU A 348 -20.98 -29.00 -2.38
C LEU A 348 -22.09 -29.89 -1.81
N GLU A 349 -23.18 -29.32 -1.30
CA GLU A 349 -24.35 -30.11 -0.95
C GLU A 349 -24.84 -30.90 -2.18
N GLY A 350 -24.88 -32.23 -2.05
CA GLY A 350 -25.15 -33.18 -3.14
C GLY A 350 -23.89 -33.89 -3.69
N ILE A 351 -22.70 -33.34 -3.45
CA ILE A 351 -21.40 -34.00 -3.71
C ILE A 351 -20.84 -34.59 -2.42
N LEU A 352 -20.86 -33.82 -1.32
CA LEU A 352 -20.49 -34.28 0.02
C LEU A 352 -21.75 -34.72 0.80
N THR A 353 -21.59 -35.69 1.71
CA THR A 353 -22.69 -36.12 2.60
C THR A 353 -22.92 -35.10 3.72
N LYS A 354 -24.11 -35.13 4.33
CA LYS A 354 -24.44 -34.25 5.48
C LYS A 354 -23.52 -34.51 6.67
N GLU A 355 -23.12 -35.76 6.87
CA GLU A 355 -22.19 -36.19 7.91
C GLU A 355 -20.78 -35.63 7.66
N GLN A 356 -20.29 -35.67 6.42
CA GLN A 356 -19.01 -35.09 6.03
C GLN A 356 -19.00 -33.56 6.21
N LEU A 357 -20.09 -32.88 5.82
CA LEU A 357 -20.23 -31.43 6.01
C LEU A 357 -20.27 -31.05 7.50
N LYS A 358 -20.96 -31.86 8.32
CA LYS A 358 -20.97 -31.69 9.78
C LYS A 358 -19.58 -31.89 10.39
N GLU A 359 -18.84 -32.92 9.97
CA GLU A 359 -17.49 -33.18 10.42
C GLU A 359 -16.53 -32.06 10.04
N ILE A 360 -16.58 -31.59 8.78
CA ILE A 360 -15.83 -30.41 8.33
C ILE A 360 -16.17 -29.22 9.24
N THR A 361 -17.46 -28.93 9.46
CA THR A 361 -17.91 -27.84 10.33
C THR A 361 -17.29 -27.92 11.73
N GLN A 362 -17.39 -29.07 12.40
CA GLN A 362 -16.86 -29.26 13.75
C GLN A 362 -15.31 -29.14 13.80
N VAL A 363 -14.60 -29.79 12.88
CA VAL A 363 -13.13 -29.75 12.83
C VAL A 363 -12.62 -28.35 12.51
N ARG A 364 -13.31 -27.64 11.61
CA ARG A 364 -12.97 -26.27 11.22
C ARG A 364 -13.17 -25.30 12.36
N LEU A 365 -14.29 -25.36 13.06
CA LEU A 365 -14.56 -24.48 14.20
C LEU A 365 -13.55 -24.70 15.34
N ALA A 366 -13.08 -25.93 15.55
CA ALA A 366 -12.04 -26.24 16.53
C ALA A 366 -10.66 -25.68 16.13
N LYS A 367 -10.27 -25.79 14.85
CA LYS A 367 -8.96 -25.33 14.35
C LYS A 367 -8.92 -23.82 14.06
N CYS A 368 -10.01 -23.27 13.56
CA CYS A 368 -10.16 -21.89 13.12
C CYS A 368 -11.51 -21.33 13.58
N PRO A 369 -11.59 -20.87 14.84
CA PRO A 369 -12.83 -20.33 15.40
C PRO A 369 -13.45 -19.15 14.61
N GLY A 370 -12.65 -18.43 13.81
CA GLY A 370 -13.15 -17.37 12.91
C GLY A 370 -14.06 -17.86 11.79
N GLU A 371 -14.05 -19.16 11.46
CA GLU A 371 -15.01 -19.77 10.53
C GLU A 371 -16.45 -19.66 11.03
N PHE A 372 -16.64 -19.67 12.36
CA PHE A 372 -17.96 -19.47 12.97
C PHE A 372 -18.58 -18.17 12.53
N SER A 373 -17.75 -17.13 12.45
CA SER A 373 -18.22 -15.78 12.19
C SER A 373 -18.44 -15.51 10.70
N ALA A 374 -17.65 -16.15 9.84
CA ALA A 374 -17.83 -16.08 8.40
C ALA A 374 -19.02 -16.91 7.87
N ASN A 375 -19.44 -17.96 8.59
CA ASN A 375 -20.29 -19.02 8.03
C ASN A 375 -21.43 -19.47 8.96
N TYR A 376 -21.98 -18.54 9.74
CA TYR A 376 -22.95 -18.86 10.78
C TYR A 376 -24.16 -19.66 10.29
N GLU A 377 -24.70 -19.36 9.12
CA GLU A 377 -25.83 -20.10 8.54
C GLU A 377 -25.53 -21.58 8.33
N ILE A 378 -24.32 -21.91 7.89
CA ILE A 378 -23.89 -23.31 7.67
C ILE A 378 -23.67 -24.00 9.02
N VAL A 379 -23.13 -23.26 9.99
CA VAL A 379 -23.04 -23.73 11.37
C VAL A 379 -24.42 -23.99 11.96
N LYS A 380 -25.42 -23.16 11.64
CA LYS A 380 -26.82 -23.32 12.05
C LYS A 380 -27.48 -24.56 11.42
N GLU A 381 -27.18 -24.84 10.16
CA GLU A 381 -27.66 -26.03 9.44
C GLU A 381 -27.05 -27.35 9.96
N HIS A 382 -25.83 -27.33 10.49
CA HIS A 382 -25.07 -28.55 10.82
C HIS A 382 -24.85 -28.83 12.31
N LEU A 383 -24.89 -27.80 13.17
CA LEU A 383 -24.73 -27.93 14.62
C LEU A 383 -26.05 -27.74 15.37
N SER A 384 -26.19 -28.39 16.52
CA SER A 384 -27.33 -28.18 17.42
C SER A 384 -27.29 -26.80 18.08
N VAL A 385 -28.43 -26.35 18.61
CA VAL A 385 -28.54 -25.07 19.35
C VAL A 385 -27.56 -25.02 20.53
N GLU A 386 -27.42 -26.13 21.25
CA GLU A 386 -26.51 -26.28 22.40
C GLU A 386 -25.04 -26.23 21.98
N GLU A 387 -24.68 -26.85 20.85
CA GLU A 387 -23.32 -26.79 20.29
C GLU A 387 -22.95 -25.36 19.89
N ARG A 388 -23.88 -24.63 19.24
CA ARG A 388 -23.69 -23.22 18.87
C ARG A 388 -23.59 -22.30 20.09
N LYS A 389 -24.48 -22.49 21.07
CA LYS A 389 -24.48 -21.73 22.33
C LYS A 389 -23.15 -21.90 23.05
N LYS A 390 -22.69 -23.14 23.21
CA LYS A 390 -21.40 -23.45 23.84
C LYS A 390 -20.26 -22.74 23.12
N PHE A 391 -20.26 -22.75 21.79
CA PHE A 391 -19.23 -22.07 21.01
C PHE A 391 -19.24 -20.55 21.21
N ILE A 392 -20.41 -19.90 21.24
CA ILE A 392 -20.53 -18.45 21.51
C ILE A 392 -20.05 -18.11 22.93
N GLU A 393 -20.43 -18.91 23.92
CA GLU A 393 -19.99 -18.75 25.30
C GLU A 393 -18.47 -18.91 25.43
N GLU A 394 -17.88 -19.91 24.76
CA GLU A 394 -16.43 -20.11 24.67
C GLU A 394 -15.73 -18.96 23.94
N ALA A 395 -16.27 -18.47 22.83
CA ALA A 395 -15.70 -17.34 22.09
C ALA A 395 -15.71 -16.03 22.90
N THR A 396 -16.80 -15.83 23.66
CA THR A 396 -17.00 -14.65 24.51
C THR A 396 -16.13 -14.68 25.76
N SER A 397 -15.82 -15.88 26.29
CA SER A 397 -14.96 -16.07 27.46
C SER A 397 -13.45 -16.17 27.13
N ASN A 398 -13.08 -16.82 26.03
CA ASN A 398 -11.68 -17.15 25.69
C ASN A 398 -10.95 -16.11 24.82
N LYS A 399 -11.50 -14.89 24.64
CA LYS A 399 -10.92 -13.81 23.82
C LYS A 399 -10.57 -14.27 22.39
N VAL A 400 -11.51 -14.91 21.71
CA VAL A 400 -11.34 -15.24 20.30
C VAL A 400 -11.68 -14.01 19.46
N ASP A 401 -10.74 -13.08 19.32
CA ASP A 401 -10.92 -11.79 18.61
C ASP A 401 -11.56 -11.94 17.22
N ALA A 402 -11.22 -13.02 16.50
CA ALA A 402 -11.70 -13.29 15.15
C ALA A 402 -13.23 -13.42 15.05
N VAL A 403 -13.92 -13.77 16.14
CA VAL A 403 -15.39 -13.87 16.16
C VAL A 403 -16.03 -12.48 16.14
N PHE A 404 -15.41 -11.49 16.79
CA PHE A 404 -15.93 -10.12 16.90
C PHE A 404 -15.65 -9.26 15.65
N ASN A 405 -14.74 -9.69 14.79
CA ASN A 405 -14.33 -8.96 13.59
C ASN A 405 -15.27 -9.14 12.39
N ASN A 406 -16.28 -10.01 12.47
CA ASN A 406 -17.16 -10.31 11.34
C ASN A 406 -18.55 -9.68 11.50
N VAL A 407 -18.86 -8.74 10.61
CA VAL A 407 -20.15 -8.05 10.54
C VAL A 407 -21.31 -8.98 10.22
N GLY A 408 -21.10 -9.98 9.36
CA GLY A 408 -22.11 -10.97 9.00
C GLY A 408 -22.58 -11.77 10.21
N LEU A 409 -21.64 -12.25 11.04
CA LEU A 409 -22.00 -12.92 12.29
C LEU A 409 -22.82 -12.02 13.22
N GLN A 410 -22.42 -10.76 13.38
CA GLN A 410 -23.13 -9.82 14.25
C GLN A 410 -24.61 -9.73 13.84
N LEU A 411 -24.88 -9.70 12.53
CA LEU A 411 -26.24 -9.70 11.99
C LEU A 411 -26.98 -11.01 12.21
N GLU A 412 -26.34 -12.14 11.93
CA GLU A 412 -26.98 -13.44 12.05
C GLU A 412 -27.29 -13.77 13.52
N LEU A 413 -26.36 -13.49 14.45
CA LEU A 413 -26.59 -13.68 15.89
C LEU A 413 -27.74 -12.81 16.41
N LEU A 414 -27.87 -11.59 15.90
CA LEU A 414 -28.97 -10.71 16.27
C LEU A 414 -30.32 -11.33 15.87
N ASN A 415 -30.38 -11.90 14.67
CA ASN A 415 -31.60 -12.46 14.08
C ASN A 415 -31.87 -13.93 14.45
N ASP A 416 -30.94 -14.62 15.12
CA ASP A 416 -31.14 -16.03 15.44
C ASP A 416 -32.17 -16.24 16.55
N GLU A 417 -33.39 -16.65 16.20
CA GLU A 417 -34.49 -16.92 17.14
C GLU A 417 -34.17 -18.10 18.10
N ASP A 418 -33.25 -18.99 17.72
CA ASP A 418 -32.88 -20.16 18.53
C ASP A 418 -31.93 -19.80 19.68
N LEU A 419 -31.29 -18.62 19.65
CA LEU A 419 -30.35 -18.18 20.67
C LEU A 419 -31.04 -17.38 21.79
N PRO A 420 -30.79 -17.70 23.07
CA PRO A 420 -31.34 -16.93 24.19
C PRO A 420 -30.91 -15.45 24.17
N GLU A 421 -31.84 -14.54 24.44
CA GLU A 421 -31.62 -13.09 24.43
C GLU A 421 -30.48 -12.65 25.35
N HIS A 422 -30.35 -13.31 26.51
CA HIS A 422 -29.25 -13.08 27.45
C HIS A 422 -27.87 -13.34 26.81
N THR A 423 -27.76 -14.36 25.96
CA THR A 423 -26.48 -14.76 25.32
C THR A 423 -26.10 -13.76 24.23
N LYS A 424 -27.09 -13.31 23.45
CA LYS A 424 -26.91 -12.21 22.48
C LYS A 424 -26.43 -10.94 23.18
N ARG A 425 -27.07 -10.59 24.30
CA ARG A 425 -26.71 -9.41 25.10
C ARG A 425 -25.25 -9.45 25.58
N ILE A 426 -24.80 -10.56 26.18
CA ILE A 426 -23.40 -10.70 26.64
C ILE A 426 -22.42 -10.53 25.46
N PHE A 427 -22.75 -11.11 24.31
CA PHE A 427 -21.92 -10.98 23.11
C PHE A 427 -21.80 -9.50 22.65
N PHE A 428 -22.92 -8.79 22.50
CA PHE A 428 -22.90 -7.39 22.03
C PHE A 428 -22.33 -6.41 23.06
N GLU A 429 -22.56 -6.62 24.36
CA GLU A 429 -21.91 -5.83 25.41
C GLU A 429 -20.39 -5.98 25.35
N LYS A 430 -19.89 -7.20 25.13
CA LYS A 430 -18.46 -7.44 24.94
C LYS A 430 -17.93 -6.82 23.64
N LEU A 431 -18.65 -6.99 22.52
CA LEU A 431 -18.29 -6.40 21.23
C LEU A 431 -18.10 -4.89 21.34
N PHE A 432 -19.07 -4.18 21.92
CA PHE A 432 -19.02 -2.71 22.04
C PHE A 432 -17.99 -2.22 23.06
N ARG A 433 -17.73 -3.01 24.10
CA ARG A 433 -16.73 -2.65 25.11
C ARG A 433 -15.30 -2.87 24.60
N ASP A 434 -15.04 -4.04 24.02
CA ASP A 434 -13.68 -4.54 23.78
C ASP A 434 -13.27 -4.35 22.30
N TYR A 435 -14.23 -4.30 21.36
CA TYR A 435 -13.97 -4.22 19.90
C TYR A 435 -14.86 -3.19 19.16
N PRO A 436 -14.97 -1.93 19.64
CA PRO A 436 -15.82 -0.91 19.01
C PRO A 436 -15.48 -0.63 17.53
N GLN A 437 -14.24 -0.86 17.12
CA GLN A 437 -13.76 -0.66 15.75
C GLN A 437 -14.27 -1.71 14.74
N THR A 438 -14.85 -2.83 15.19
CA THR A 438 -15.33 -3.91 14.31
C THR A 438 -16.85 -3.92 14.16
N VAL A 439 -17.54 -3.01 14.85
CA VAL A 439 -18.98 -2.89 14.80
C VAL A 439 -19.40 -2.33 13.45
N SER A 440 -20.30 -3.02 12.76
CA SER A 440 -20.89 -2.48 11.53
C SER A 440 -21.88 -1.36 11.82
N LEU A 441 -21.47 -0.13 11.54
CA LEU A 441 -22.33 1.04 11.65
C LEU A 441 -23.59 1.00 10.75
N HIS A 442 -23.55 0.25 9.64
CA HIS A 442 -24.71 0.04 8.76
C HIS A 442 -25.86 -0.73 9.43
N HIS A 443 -25.56 -1.48 10.48
CA HIS A 443 -26.47 -2.47 11.08
C HIS A 443 -26.65 -2.30 12.60
N PHE A 444 -25.93 -1.35 13.20
CA PHE A 444 -25.87 -1.26 14.65
C PHE A 444 -27.17 -0.74 15.30
N GLN A 445 -28.12 -0.17 14.54
CA GLN A 445 -29.42 0.27 15.08
C GLN A 445 -30.18 -0.87 15.74
N ASP A 446 -30.15 -2.06 15.15
CA ASP A 446 -30.83 -3.23 15.69
C ASP A 446 -30.08 -3.78 16.91
N MET A 447 -28.75 -3.67 16.94
CA MET A 447 -27.92 -4.06 18.08
C MET A 447 -28.11 -3.13 19.29
N LEU A 448 -28.36 -1.84 19.04
CA LEU A 448 -28.59 -0.84 20.09
C LEU A 448 -29.89 -1.04 20.87
N LYS A 449 -30.86 -1.79 20.34
CA LYS A 449 -32.13 -2.09 21.03
C LYS A 449 -31.92 -2.82 22.36
N ILE A 450 -30.73 -3.41 22.55
CA ILE A 450 -30.32 -4.14 23.76
C ILE A 450 -29.88 -3.16 24.88
N PHE A 451 -29.57 -1.90 24.54
CA PHE A 451 -29.03 -0.89 25.46
C PHE A 451 -30.11 0.12 25.90
N SER A 452 -29.89 0.73 27.07
CA SER A 452 -30.70 1.88 27.50
C SER A 452 -30.41 3.11 26.61
N PRO A 453 -31.31 4.12 26.55
CA PRO A 453 -31.04 5.35 25.79
C PRO A 453 -29.76 6.08 26.22
N GLU A 454 -29.45 6.14 27.52
CA GLU A 454 -28.25 6.78 28.06
C GLU A 454 -26.97 5.99 27.69
N ASP A 455 -27.02 4.66 27.77
CA ASP A 455 -25.91 3.81 27.35
C ASP A 455 -25.71 3.81 25.83
N THR A 456 -26.79 4.04 25.08
CA THR A 456 -26.79 4.09 23.62
C THR A 456 -25.91 5.24 23.14
N GLU A 457 -26.16 6.48 23.57
CA GLU A 457 -25.38 7.65 23.12
C GLU A 457 -23.88 7.47 23.40
N LYS A 458 -23.53 7.06 24.62
CA LYS A 458 -22.14 6.83 25.05
C LYS A 458 -21.47 5.73 24.21
N THR A 459 -22.21 4.66 23.93
CA THR A 459 -21.72 3.54 23.10
C THR A 459 -21.53 3.97 21.65
N VAL A 460 -22.46 4.74 21.09
CA VAL A 460 -22.36 5.28 19.72
C VAL A 460 -21.13 6.14 19.58
N LYS A 461 -20.90 7.09 20.50
CA LYS A 461 -19.72 7.97 20.51
C LYS A 461 -18.42 7.15 20.53
N LYS A 462 -18.33 6.17 21.43
CA LYS A 462 -17.18 5.28 21.54
C LYS A 462 -16.91 4.50 20.24
N ILE A 463 -17.96 4.00 19.58
CA ILE A 463 -17.83 3.29 18.30
C ILE A 463 -17.37 4.24 17.20
N VAL A 464 -18.01 5.39 17.05
CA VAL A 464 -17.71 6.40 16.03
C VAL A 464 -16.28 6.92 16.14
N GLU A 465 -15.83 7.22 17.36
CA GLU A 465 -14.48 7.70 17.65
C GLU A 465 -13.42 6.62 17.41
N ALA A 466 -13.77 5.34 17.54
CA ALA A 466 -12.85 4.22 17.27
C ALA A 466 -12.67 3.91 15.77
N GLN A 467 -13.58 4.37 14.90
CA GLN A 467 -13.54 4.10 13.46
C GLN A 467 -14.03 5.29 12.62
N PRO A 468 -13.36 6.47 12.71
CA PRO A 468 -13.84 7.70 12.11
C PRO A 468 -14.02 7.63 10.59
N PHE A 469 -13.18 6.87 9.87
CA PHE A 469 -13.33 6.66 8.43
C PHE A 469 -14.70 6.08 8.06
N TYR A 470 -15.07 4.95 8.67
CA TYR A 470 -16.36 4.30 8.43
C TYR A 470 -17.52 5.09 9.03
N ALA A 471 -17.28 5.85 10.11
CA ALA A 471 -18.30 6.69 10.72
C ALA A 471 -18.81 7.79 9.78
N PHE A 472 -17.93 8.46 9.04
CA PHE A 472 -18.36 9.48 8.10
C PHE A 472 -19.19 8.90 6.93
N ASP A 473 -18.83 7.73 6.41
CA ASP A 473 -19.54 7.07 5.31
C ASP A 473 -20.96 6.60 5.73
N SER A 474 -21.11 6.21 6.99
CA SER A 474 -22.31 5.60 7.57
C SER A 474 -23.14 6.53 8.48
N ILE A 475 -22.90 7.85 8.42
CA ILE A 475 -23.52 8.88 9.27
C ILE A 475 -25.05 8.79 9.40
N GLN A 476 -25.75 8.43 8.32
CA GLN A 476 -27.20 8.24 8.27
C GLN A 476 -27.71 7.18 9.25
N TYR A 477 -26.85 6.24 9.65
CA TYR A 477 -27.24 5.15 10.53
C TYR A 477 -27.08 5.49 12.00
N TRP A 478 -26.17 6.39 12.38
CA TRP A 478 -25.82 6.60 13.78
C TRP A 478 -26.06 8.01 14.31
N ILE A 479 -26.07 9.04 13.47
CA ILE A 479 -26.09 10.44 13.94
C ILE A 479 -27.33 10.80 14.77
N LYS A 480 -28.47 10.14 14.51
CA LYS A 480 -29.72 10.31 15.27
C LYS A 480 -29.62 9.87 16.73
N PHE A 481 -28.66 9.02 17.08
CA PHE A 481 -28.45 8.57 18.46
C PHE A 481 -27.54 9.51 19.25
N ILE A 482 -26.92 10.50 18.60
CA ILE A 482 -26.18 11.54 19.30
C ILE A 482 -27.14 12.58 19.90
N SER A 483 -28.11 13.03 19.09
CA SER A 483 -29.16 13.98 19.50
C SER A 483 -30.21 14.08 18.41
N ASP A 484 -31.45 14.44 18.74
CA ASP A 484 -32.46 14.85 17.76
C ASP A 484 -32.24 16.29 17.23
N ASP A 485 -31.40 17.09 17.91
CA ASP A 485 -31.06 18.46 17.52
C ASP A 485 -29.93 18.47 16.48
N LEU A 486 -30.24 18.98 15.28
CA LEU A 486 -29.28 19.13 14.17
C LEU A 486 -28.07 20.00 14.55
N THR A 487 -28.25 20.95 15.47
CA THR A 487 -27.18 21.82 15.98
C THR A 487 -26.16 21.02 16.79
N ILE A 488 -26.63 20.13 17.66
CA ILE A 488 -25.78 19.26 18.48
C ILE A 488 -25.08 18.22 17.59
N GLN A 489 -25.81 17.63 16.63
CA GLN A 489 -25.21 16.72 15.64
C GLN A 489 -24.08 17.41 14.86
N LYS A 490 -24.34 18.63 14.37
CA LYS A 490 -23.36 19.44 13.65
C LYS A 490 -22.14 19.76 14.52
N GLN A 491 -22.33 20.19 15.77
CA GLN A 491 -21.24 20.47 16.70
C GLN A 491 -20.37 19.23 16.98
N TYR A 492 -21.00 18.08 17.20
CA TYR A 492 -20.28 16.81 17.42
C TYR A 492 -19.45 16.43 16.19
N LEU A 493 -20.02 16.50 14.99
CA LEU A 493 -19.29 16.20 13.75
C LEU A 493 -18.15 17.19 13.50
N SER A 494 -18.33 18.49 13.74
CA SER A 494 -17.26 19.47 13.65
C SER A 494 -16.11 19.15 14.60
N SER A 495 -16.44 18.72 15.83
CA SER A 495 -15.44 18.26 16.81
C SER A 495 -14.71 17.02 16.31
N LEU A 496 -15.45 16.01 15.81
CA LEU A 496 -14.88 14.77 15.30
C LEU A 496 -13.96 15.03 14.08
N ILE A 497 -14.38 15.89 13.14
CA ILE A 497 -13.56 16.32 12.01
C ILE A 497 -12.29 17.00 12.50
N SER A 498 -12.36 17.84 13.54
CA SER A 498 -11.20 18.56 14.06
C SER A 498 -10.24 17.67 14.86
N GLN A 499 -10.74 16.61 15.49
CA GLN A 499 -9.95 15.66 16.29
C GLN A 499 -9.33 14.54 15.47
N THR A 500 -9.87 14.26 14.29
CA THR A 500 -9.38 13.20 13.41
C THR A 500 -8.43 13.81 12.39
N SER A 501 -7.26 13.20 12.23
CA SER A 501 -6.32 13.56 11.16
C SER A 501 -6.77 12.88 9.86
N GLY A 502 -7.14 13.66 8.85
CA GLY A 502 -7.37 13.16 7.49
C GLY A 502 -8.63 13.69 6.80
N PHE A 503 -8.85 13.19 5.58
CA PHE A 503 -9.88 13.69 4.66
C PHE A 503 -11.05 12.71 4.46
N SER A 504 -11.20 11.73 5.35
CA SER A 504 -12.26 10.71 5.26
C SER A 504 -13.67 11.31 5.34
N PHE A 505 -13.84 12.42 6.04
CA PHE A 505 -15.10 13.17 6.08
C PHE A 505 -15.54 13.65 4.69
N ALA A 506 -14.61 13.91 3.77
CA ALA A 506 -14.92 14.30 2.40
C ALA A 506 -15.61 13.15 1.65
N VAL A 507 -15.23 11.90 1.94
CA VAL A 507 -15.90 10.69 1.40
C VAL A 507 -17.34 10.65 1.88
N GLY A 508 -17.53 10.75 3.21
CA GLY A 508 -18.87 10.77 3.81
C GLY A 508 -19.74 11.89 3.25
N TYR A 509 -19.23 13.12 3.15
CA TYR A 509 -19.98 14.24 2.60
C TYR A 509 -20.34 14.05 1.11
N ALA A 510 -19.40 13.56 0.30
CA ALA A 510 -19.63 13.33 -1.13
C ALA A 510 -20.65 12.21 -1.39
N GLY A 511 -20.72 11.21 -0.52
CA GLY A 511 -21.61 10.05 -0.64
C GLY A 511 -22.98 10.20 0.04
N ASN A 512 -23.15 11.13 1.00
CA ASN A 512 -24.26 11.06 1.94
C ASN A 512 -25.14 12.33 2.01
N ARG A 513 -26.41 12.20 1.61
CA ARG A 513 -27.39 13.30 1.67
C ARG A 513 -27.69 13.81 3.08
N GLN A 514 -27.59 12.96 4.12
CA GLN A 514 -27.83 13.39 5.49
C GLN A 514 -26.67 14.28 5.97
N PHE A 515 -25.44 13.94 5.62
CA PHE A 515 -24.27 14.78 5.87
C PHE A 515 -24.42 16.13 5.15
N GLN A 516 -24.84 16.12 3.88
CA GLN A 516 -25.09 17.33 3.08
C GLN A 516 -26.19 18.25 3.61
N LYS A 517 -27.09 17.74 4.48
CA LYS A 517 -28.08 18.59 5.17
C LYS A 517 -27.50 19.31 6.39
N LEU A 518 -26.48 18.75 7.03
CA LEU A 518 -25.86 19.29 8.25
C LEU A 518 -24.83 20.38 7.91
N PHE A 519 -24.12 20.21 6.79
CA PHE A 519 -23.08 21.11 6.35
C PHE A 519 -23.31 21.60 4.93
N THR A 520 -23.12 22.89 4.72
CA THR A 520 -23.03 23.49 3.39
C THR A 520 -21.72 23.08 2.72
N GLN A 521 -21.67 23.16 1.40
CA GLN A 521 -20.45 22.87 0.64
C GLN A 521 -19.29 23.78 1.09
N GLU A 522 -19.55 25.06 1.33
CA GLU A 522 -18.55 26.03 1.78
C GLU A 522 -17.99 25.72 3.18
N GLU A 523 -18.82 25.25 4.10
CA GLU A 523 -18.34 24.77 5.41
C GLU A 523 -17.41 23.56 5.25
N MET A 524 -17.74 22.63 4.34
CA MET A 524 -16.87 21.49 4.07
C MET A 524 -15.57 21.87 3.36
N LYS A 525 -15.60 22.85 2.46
CA LYS A 525 -14.38 23.44 1.88
C LYS A 525 -13.50 24.01 2.99
N SER A 526 -14.09 24.74 3.95
CA SER A 526 -13.36 25.26 5.10
C SER A 526 -12.68 24.15 5.90
N PHE A 527 -13.36 23.02 6.16
CA PHE A 527 -12.74 21.87 6.84
C PHE A 527 -11.62 21.24 6.02
N ILE A 528 -11.76 21.12 4.70
CA ILE A 528 -10.71 20.62 3.81
C ILE A 528 -9.46 21.49 3.91
N TYR A 529 -9.59 22.82 3.83
CA TYR A 529 -8.43 23.72 3.95
C TYR A 529 -7.87 23.79 5.37
N GLN A 530 -8.71 23.66 6.40
CA GLN A 530 -8.26 23.55 7.79
C GLN A 530 -7.42 22.28 7.99
N GLN A 531 -7.88 21.14 7.47
CA GLN A 531 -7.16 19.87 7.56
C GLN A 531 -5.88 19.88 6.73
N LEU A 532 -5.89 20.53 5.57
CA LEU A 532 -4.67 20.81 4.82
C LEU A 532 -3.69 21.65 5.65
N GLY A 533 -4.16 22.58 6.48
CA GLY A 533 -3.29 23.31 7.43
C GLY A 533 -2.62 22.41 8.48
N LEU A 534 -3.16 21.22 8.74
CA LEU A 534 -2.61 20.22 9.66
C LEU A 534 -1.71 19.19 8.96
N GLY A 535 -1.89 18.98 7.64
CA GLY A 535 -1.06 18.13 6.79
C GLY A 535 -1.81 17.54 5.58
N ALA A 536 -1.06 17.15 4.55
CA ALA A 536 -1.62 16.70 3.26
C ALA A 536 -1.63 15.16 3.05
N GLU A 537 -0.99 14.37 3.92
CA GLU A 537 -0.77 12.92 3.75
C GLU A 537 -2.06 12.12 3.47
N GLY A 538 -3.17 12.47 4.13
CA GLY A 538 -4.48 11.83 3.91
C GLY A 538 -5.26 12.34 2.69
N ALA A 539 -4.84 13.44 2.06
CA ALA A 539 -5.56 14.05 0.94
C ALA A 539 -5.47 13.18 -0.32
N PHE A 540 -4.29 12.61 -0.58
CA PHE A 540 -4.00 11.87 -1.80
C PHE A 540 -4.70 10.52 -1.89
N ILE A 541 -5.15 10.00 -0.74
CA ILE A 541 -6.03 8.82 -0.66
C ILE A 541 -7.47 9.19 -1.06
N ASN A 542 -7.91 10.42 -0.77
CA ASN A 542 -9.30 10.86 -0.88
C ASN A 542 -9.55 11.86 -2.05
N LEU A 543 -8.65 11.93 -3.04
CA LEU A 543 -8.67 12.90 -4.14
C LEU A 543 -10.02 13.03 -4.84
N SER A 544 -10.66 11.91 -5.16
CA SER A 544 -11.97 11.91 -5.85
C SER A 544 -13.07 12.56 -5.01
N SER A 545 -13.10 12.27 -3.71
CA SER A 545 -14.09 12.82 -2.78
C SER A 545 -13.82 14.29 -2.50
N ILE A 546 -12.57 14.68 -2.28
CA ILE A 546 -12.16 16.09 -2.12
C ILE A 546 -12.57 16.90 -3.35
N ARG A 547 -12.26 16.42 -4.56
CA ARG A 547 -12.68 17.06 -5.81
C ARG A 547 -14.19 17.27 -5.88
N LYS A 548 -14.99 16.26 -5.50
CA LYS A 548 -16.46 16.37 -5.45
C LYS A 548 -16.93 17.44 -4.47
N VAL A 549 -16.31 17.54 -3.29
CA VAL A 549 -16.63 18.58 -2.30
C VAL A 549 -16.24 19.97 -2.79
N LEU A 550 -15.09 20.12 -3.45
CA LEU A 550 -14.66 21.39 -4.04
C LEU A 550 -15.54 21.77 -5.25
N GLY A 551 -16.05 20.78 -5.99
CA GLY A 551 -17.08 20.97 -7.02
C GLY A 551 -16.58 21.45 -8.38
N SER A 552 -15.28 21.69 -8.56
CA SER A 552 -14.68 21.95 -9.87
C SER A 552 -13.20 21.56 -9.93
N ASP A 553 -12.71 21.23 -11.12
CA ASP A 553 -11.27 21.02 -11.35
C ASP A 553 -10.42 22.26 -11.07
N LYS A 554 -10.98 23.47 -11.20
CA LYS A 554 -10.28 24.71 -10.89
C LYS A 554 -9.99 24.83 -9.39
N GLU A 555 -11.01 24.61 -8.55
CA GLU A 555 -10.82 24.63 -7.10
C GLU A 555 -9.98 23.44 -6.63
N PHE A 556 -10.17 22.28 -7.25
CA PHE A 556 -9.37 21.10 -6.95
C PHE A 556 -7.90 21.29 -7.29
N ARG A 557 -7.59 21.87 -8.44
CA ARG A 557 -6.22 22.27 -8.80
C ARG A 557 -5.65 23.26 -7.79
N HIS A 558 -6.41 24.28 -7.37
CA HIS A 558 -5.96 25.22 -6.33
C HIS A 558 -5.61 24.51 -5.02
N PHE A 559 -6.43 23.54 -4.60
CA PHE A 559 -6.15 22.70 -3.44
C PHE A 559 -4.85 21.88 -3.61
N ILE A 560 -4.65 21.25 -4.77
CA ILE A 560 -3.43 20.46 -5.05
C ILE A 560 -2.18 21.35 -5.09
N ASP A 561 -2.28 22.56 -5.67
CA ASP A 561 -1.20 23.55 -5.73
C ASP A 561 -0.79 24.04 -4.32
N GLN A 562 -1.69 24.00 -3.33
CA GLN A 562 -1.37 24.28 -1.93
C GLN A 562 -0.75 23.05 -1.24
N ALA A 563 -1.29 21.85 -1.53
CA ALA A 563 -0.84 20.61 -0.93
C ALA A 563 0.60 20.21 -1.34
N ILE A 564 1.06 20.63 -2.52
CA ILE A 564 2.40 20.26 -3.03
C ILE A 564 3.54 20.74 -2.16
N ILE A 565 3.37 21.89 -1.53
CA ILE A 565 4.40 22.49 -0.70
C ILE A 565 4.52 21.69 0.61
N GLN A 566 3.45 21.03 1.03
CA GLN A 566 3.41 20.31 2.31
C GLN A 566 3.76 18.83 2.18
N ASP A 567 3.39 18.18 1.07
CA ASP A 567 3.64 16.75 0.86
C ASP A 567 3.99 16.42 -0.61
N PRO A 568 5.25 16.64 -1.01
CA PRO A 568 5.74 16.24 -2.32
C PRO A 568 5.56 14.75 -2.63
N TYR A 569 5.73 13.87 -1.64
CA TYR A 569 5.62 12.42 -1.82
C TYR A 569 4.19 12.01 -2.17
N GLY A 570 3.20 12.52 -1.43
CA GLY A 570 1.79 12.23 -1.68
C GLY A 570 1.32 12.65 -3.08
N ILE A 571 1.74 13.84 -3.55
CA ILE A 571 1.41 14.30 -4.92
C ILE A 571 2.11 13.47 -5.98
N LEU A 572 3.44 13.37 -5.88
CA LEU A 572 4.23 12.78 -6.95
C LEU A 572 3.92 11.28 -7.07
N GLY A 573 3.70 10.57 -5.95
CA GLY A 573 3.28 9.17 -5.94
C GLY A 573 1.87 8.89 -6.45
N ARG A 574 1.06 9.93 -6.67
CA ARG A 574 -0.28 9.84 -7.28
C ARG A 574 -0.42 10.76 -8.50
N PHE A 575 0.70 11.21 -9.09
CA PHE A 575 0.66 12.22 -10.14
C PHE A 575 -0.02 11.71 -11.41
N ASP A 576 0.03 10.40 -11.67
CA ASP A 576 -0.71 9.75 -12.75
C ASP A 576 -2.23 9.96 -12.67
N ARG A 577 -2.78 10.22 -11.47
CA ARG A 577 -4.19 10.58 -11.24
C ARG A 577 -4.47 12.08 -11.35
N LEU A 578 -3.44 12.91 -11.30
CA LEU A 578 -3.50 14.37 -11.31
C LEU A 578 -3.03 14.98 -12.62
N ALA A 579 -2.32 14.23 -13.47
CA ALA A 579 -1.70 14.69 -14.70
C ALA A 579 -2.67 15.42 -15.63
N TYR A 580 -3.95 15.02 -15.63
CA TYR A 580 -4.98 15.68 -16.45
C TYR A 580 -5.24 17.15 -16.09
N LEU A 581 -4.87 17.59 -14.89
CA LEU A 581 -5.05 18.97 -14.42
C LEU A 581 -3.95 19.92 -14.94
N TYR A 582 -2.87 19.37 -15.48
CA TYR A 582 -1.63 20.10 -15.74
C TYR A 582 -1.10 19.84 -17.14
N LYS A 583 -0.64 20.91 -17.81
CA LYS A 583 0.15 20.82 -19.03
C LYS A 583 1.59 20.41 -18.70
N PRO A 584 2.35 19.82 -19.63
CA PRO A 584 3.73 19.38 -19.36
C PRO A 584 4.65 20.47 -18.76
N ASN A 585 4.53 21.73 -19.21
CA ASN A 585 5.29 22.84 -18.63
C ASN A 585 4.87 23.18 -17.20
N GLU A 586 3.59 23.01 -16.86
CA GLU A 586 3.09 23.18 -15.48
C GLU A 586 3.55 22.01 -14.59
N VAL A 587 3.65 20.79 -15.13
CA VAL A 587 4.26 19.65 -14.41
C VAL A 587 5.73 19.93 -14.11
N ILE A 588 6.47 20.54 -15.05
CA ILE A 588 7.85 21.00 -14.81
C ILE A 588 7.90 22.02 -13.66
N GLU A 589 6.97 22.97 -13.61
CA GLU A 589 6.86 23.94 -12.50
C GLU A 589 6.53 23.26 -11.17
N ILE A 590 5.63 22.27 -11.16
CA ILE A 590 5.28 21.44 -10.00
C ILE A 590 6.50 20.69 -9.48
N VAL A 591 7.22 19.98 -10.35
CA VAL A 591 8.48 19.32 -10.01
C VAL A 591 9.50 20.33 -9.52
N GLY A 592 9.52 21.54 -10.12
CA GLY A 592 10.33 22.67 -9.71
C GLY A 592 10.04 23.18 -8.29
N LYS A 593 8.76 23.22 -7.90
CA LYS A 593 8.31 23.58 -6.54
C LYS A 593 8.54 22.45 -5.53
N ALA A 594 8.34 21.21 -5.95
CA ALA A 594 8.59 20.04 -5.13
C ALA A 594 10.08 19.95 -4.78
N ARG A 595 10.97 20.08 -5.77
CA ARG A 595 12.44 19.97 -5.60
C ARG A 595 13.12 21.15 -4.89
N MET A 596 12.36 22.03 -4.23
CA MET A 596 12.91 23.14 -3.46
C MET A 596 13.78 22.66 -2.30
N ASP A 597 13.66 21.38 -1.95
CA ASP A 597 14.45 20.78 -0.90
C ASP A 597 14.79 19.30 -1.08
N ILE A 598 15.47 18.77 -0.06
CA ILE A 598 16.06 17.44 -0.12
C ILE A 598 14.99 16.36 -0.18
N LYS A 599 13.96 16.47 0.65
CA LYS A 599 12.83 15.56 0.68
C LYS A 599 12.09 15.60 -0.65
N GLY A 600 11.89 16.78 -1.20
CA GLY A 600 11.20 16.97 -2.47
C GLY A 600 11.98 16.45 -3.68
N ILE A 601 13.31 16.60 -3.71
CA ILE A 601 14.14 15.98 -4.75
C ILE A 601 14.07 14.45 -4.64
N ALA A 602 14.17 13.90 -3.42
CA ALA A 602 13.99 12.47 -3.19
C ALA A 602 12.61 11.99 -3.66
N ALA A 603 11.54 12.71 -3.33
CA ALA A 603 10.18 12.43 -3.80
C ALA A 603 10.07 12.45 -5.34
N CYS A 604 10.75 13.38 -6.01
CA CYS A 604 10.81 13.43 -7.48
C CYS A 604 11.50 12.19 -8.05
N LEU A 605 12.64 11.78 -7.49
CA LEU A 605 13.35 10.59 -7.96
C LEU A 605 12.56 9.31 -7.65
N ASP A 606 11.97 9.24 -6.46
CA ASP A 606 11.22 8.06 -6.01
C ASP A 606 9.96 7.80 -6.82
N ASN A 607 9.31 8.86 -7.27
CA ASN A 607 8.04 8.78 -7.98
C ASN A 607 8.18 9.06 -9.47
N LEU A 608 9.38 8.86 -10.04
CA LEU A 608 9.68 9.19 -11.43
C LEU A 608 8.74 8.49 -12.42
N SER A 609 8.33 7.25 -12.16
CA SER A 609 7.39 6.50 -13.01
C SER A 609 5.99 7.12 -13.06
N TYR A 610 5.60 7.94 -12.08
CA TYR A 610 4.28 8.55 -12.01
C TYR A 610 4.22 9.92 -12.71
N TRP A 611 5.24 10.77 -12.56
CA TRP A 611 5.26 12.11 -13.16
C TRP A 611 6.13 12.21 -14.42
N GLY A 612 7.19 11.40 -14.54
CA GLY A 612 8.12 11.40 -15.66
C GLY A 612 7.46 11.26 -17.04
N PRO A 613 6.43 10.40 -17.22
CA PRO A 613 5.71 10.31 -18.49
C PRO A 613 4.95 11.58 -18.89
N SER A 614 4.73 12.52 -17.96
CA SER A 614 3.96 13.75 -18.19
C SER A 614 4.82 14.93 -18.68
N VAL A 615 6.13 14.73 -18.86
CA VAL A 615 7.09 15.76 -19.28
C VAL A 615 8.00 15.27 -20.42
N PRO A 616 8.69 16.17 -21.16
CA PRO A 616 9.65 15.76 -22.16
C PRO A 616 10.80 14.93 -21.57
N LYS A 617 11.24 13.87 -22.29
CA LYS A 617 12.35 13.00 -21.84
C LYS A 617 13.63 13.79 -21.52
N ASP A 618 13.98 14.78 -22.34
CA ASP A 618 15.15 15.63 -22.13
C ASP A 618 15.13 16.38 -20.79
N TYR A 619 13.95 16.76 -20.31
CA TYR A 619 13.80 17.39 -19.00
C TYR A 619 14.16 16.40 -17.88
N VAL A 620 13.62 15.18 -17.94
CA VAL A 620 13.91 14.12 -16.98
C VAL A 620 15.40 13.76 -17.01
N ARG A 621 15.97 13.58 -18.20
CA ARG A 621 17.41 13.35 -18.39
C ARG A 621 18.26 14.42 -17.71
N ASN A 622 17.96 15.70 -17.98
CA ASN A 622 18.69 16.80 -17.37
C ASN A 622 18.49 16.87 -15.86
N PHE A 623 17.29 16.54 -15.37
CA PHE A 623 17.00 16.42 -13.94
C PHE A 623 17.88 15.34 -13.30
N LEU A 624 17.92 14.13 -13.88
CA LEU A 624 18.75 13.02 -13.39
C LEU A 624 20.24 13.40 -13.37
N LEU A 625 20.74 14.01 -14.45
CA LEU A 625 22.14 14.46 -14.53
C LEU A 625 22.47 15.55 -13.50
N THR A 626 21.55 16.47 -13.25
CA THR A 626 21.73 17.57 -12.30
C THR A 626 21.82 17.05 -10.86
N TYR A 627 20.96 16.09 -10.51
CA TYR A 627 20.83 15.62 -9.13
C TYR A 627 21.63 14.34 -8.82
N ALA A 628 22.22 13.70 -9.83
CA ALA A 628 23.08 12.53 -9.66
C ALA A 628 24.20 12.70 -8.63
N PRO A 629 24.91 13.85 -8.54
CA PRO A 629 25.94 14.05 -7.53
C PRO A 629 25.40 13.94 -6.09
N ILE A 630 24.18 14.41 -5.84
CA ILE A 630 23.63 14.54 -4.49
C ILE A 630 22.56 13.48 -4.13
N TYR A 631 22.13 12.66 -5.10
CA TYR A 631 21.17 11.55 -4.91
C TYR A 631 21.60 10.28 -5.63
N SER A 632 22.89 9.99 -5.63
CA SER A 632 23.43 8.81 -6.31
C SER A 632 22.74 7.52 -5.87
N GLU A 633 22.50 7.33 -4.57
CA GLU A 633 21.88 6.11 -4.03
C GLU A 633 20.45 5.88 -4.56
N THR A 634 19.60 6.92 -4.55
CA THR A 634 18.23 6.82 -5.08
C THR A 634 18.22 6.51 -6.57
N ILE A 635 19.11 7.13 -7.35
CA ILE A 635 19.24 6.84 -8.78
C ILE A 635 19.71 5.41 -9.01
N TRP A 636 20.70 4.94 -8.24
CA TRP A 636 21.16 3.55 -8.32
C TRP A 636 20.06 2.55 -7.98
N GLY A 637 19.26 2.83 -6.95
CA GLY A 637 18.10 2.01 -6.57
C GLY A 637 16.99 1.97 -7.63
N ARG A 638 16.97 2.93 -8.56
CA ARG A 638 15.95 3.05 -9.63
C ARG A 638 16.58 3.09 -11.03
N LEU A 639 17.74 2.45 -11.20
CA LEU A 639 18.55 2.56 -12.41
C LEU A 639 17.75 2.19 -13.68
N GLU A 640 17.02 1.07 -13.66
CA GLU A 640 16.22 0.63 -14.83
C GLU A 640 15.19 1.69 -15.25
N THR A 641 14.40 2.25 -14.32
CA THR A 641 13.45 3.33 -14.60
C THR A 641 14.15 4.60 -15.07
N CYS A 642 15.31 4.95 -14.50
CA CYS A 642 16.06 6.13 -14.93
C CYS A 642 16.54 5.99 -16.39
N LEU A 643 16.97 4.79 -16.79
CA LEU A 643 17.48 4.52 -18.14
C LEU A 643 16.39 4.63 -19.23
N GLU A 644 15.10 4.49 -18.91
CA GLU A 644 13.99 4.71 -19.86
C GLU A 644 13.95 6.16 -20.41
N TYR A 645 14.57 7.08 -19.67
CA TYR A 645 14.68 8.51 -19.99
C TYR A 645 16.08 8.91 -20.47
N ILE A 646 17.03 7.97 -20.56
CA ILE A 646 18.36 8.18 -21.12
C ILE A 646 18.43 7.51 -22.49
N GLU A 647 18.83 8.27 -23.51
CA GLU A 647 19.03 7.74 -24.86
C GLU A 647 20.01 6.55 -24.83
N GLU A 648 19.71 5.49 -25.57
CA GLU A 648 20.45 4.22 -25.53
C GLU A 648 21.97 4.43 -25.75
N ALA A 649 22.34 5.34 -26.66
CA ALA A 649 23.72 5.70 -26.96
C ALA A 649 24.47 6.38 -25.79
N GLU A 650 23.76 6.95 -24.82
CA GLU A 650 24.31 7.71 -23.70
C GLU A 650 24.31 6.92 -22.38
N GLN A 651 23.53 5.84 -22.29
CA GLN A 651 23.35 5.06 -21.04
C GLN A 651 24.66 4.59 -20.43
N TYR A 652 25.61 4.13 -21.25
CA TYR A 652 26.92 3.71 -20.79
C TYR A 652 27.70 4.87 -20.13
N SER A 653 27.69 6.05 -20.75
CA SER A 653 28.35 7.25 -20.21
C SER A 653 27.66 7.76 -18.94
N PHE A 654 26.33 7.65 -18.87
CA PHE A 654 25.56 7.99 -17.67
C PHE A 654 25.98 7.11 -16.48
N ILE A 655 26.11 5.80 -16.69
CA ILE A 655 26.57 4.86 -15.65
C ILE A 655 28.02 5.14 -15.24
N GLN A 656 28.91 5.42 -16.20
CA GLN A 656 30.28 5.83 -15.87
C GLN A 656 30.31 7.10 -15.01
N ASN A 657 29.45 8.07 -15.30
CA ASN A 657 29.33 9.28 -14.48
C ASN A 657 28.85 8.95 -13.06
N LEU A 658 27.84 8.07 -12.90
CA LEU A 658 27.39 7.64 -11.58
C LEU A 658 28.48 6.89 -10.80
N ILE A 659 29.29 6.06 -11.48
CA ILE A 659 30.43 5.37 -10.88
C ILE A 659 31.50 6.37 -10.41
N ASN A 660 31.78 7.41 -11.21
CA ASN A 660 32.73 8.45 -10.85
C ASN A 660 32.27 9.25 -9.61
N ILE A 661 30.96 9.45 -9.46
CA ILE A 661 30.35 10.15 -8.32
C ILE A 661 30.44 9.29 -7.05
N ASN A 662 29.97 8.05 -7.10
CA ASN A 662 29.94 7.17 -5.94
C ASN A 662 30.23 5.71 -6.36
N PRO A 663 31.51 5.31 -6.43
CA PRO A 663 31.89 3.97 -6.86
C PRO A 663 31.43 2.90 -5.86
N ALA A 664 31.31 3.22 -4.56
CA ALA A 664 30.81 2.28 -3.56
C ALA A 664 29.35 1.90 -3.83
N ASN A 665 28.49 2.86 -4.19
CA ASN A 665 27.12 2.55 -4.61
C ASN A 665 27.10 1.74 -5.92
N GLY A 666 27.96 2.05 -6.89
CA GLY A 666 28.09 1.25 -8.11
C GLY A 666 28.45 -0.22 -7.82
N ILE A 667 29.33 -0.48 -6.85
CA ILE A 667 29.67 -1.85 -6.41
C ILE A 667 28.47 -2.51 -5.72
N ARG A 668 27.71 -1.78 -4.89
CA ARG A 668 26.51 -2.30 -4.20
C ARG A 668 25.43 -2.82 -5.17
N VAL A 669 25.37 -2.28 -6.39
CA VAL A 669 24.40 -2.68 -7.44
C VAL A 669 25.06 -3.31 -8.66
N ILE A 670 26.25 -3.89 -8.51
CA ILE A 670 27.04 -4.45 -9.62
C ILE A 670 26.29 -5.54 -10.40
N SER A 671 25.40 -6.30 -9.76
CA SER A 671 24.59 -7.31 -10.45
C SER A 671 23.63 -6.70 -11.47
N ILE A 672 23.00 -5.58 -11.14
CA ILE A 672 22.13 -4.82 -12.06
C ILE A 672 22.98 -4.21 -13.19
N ILE A 673 24.14 -3.62 -12.86
CA ILE A 673 25.05 -3.06 -13.87
C ILE A 673 25.51 -4.14 -14.84
N ASN A 674 25.95 -5.31 -14.35
CA ASN A 674 26.42 -6.42 -15.18
C ASN A 674 25.32 -6.96 -16.12
N LYS A 675 24.06 -6.97 -15.68
CA LYS A 675 22.91 -7.40 -16.49
C LYS A 675 22.70 -6.47 -17.70
N LEU A 676 22.90 -5.17 -17.51
CA LEU A 676 22.68 -4.15 -18.53
C LEU A 676 23.94 -3.88 -19.38
N PHE A 677 25.11 -3.91 -18.74
CA PHE A 677 26.43 -3.58 -19.32
C PHE A 677 27.48 -4.59 -18.82
N PRO A 678 27.56 -5.78 -19.43
CA PRO A 678 28.45 -6.87 -18.99
C PRO A 678 29.95 -6.53 -18.95
N ASP A 679 30.36 -5.46 -19.64
CA ASP A 679 31.75 -5.01 -19.75
C ASP A 679 32.22 -4.17 -18.55
N ILE A 680 31.33 -3.79 -17.62
CA ILE A 680 31.66 -3.04 -16.41
C ILE A 680 31.76 -4.02 -15.23
N THR A 681 32.94 -4.16 -14.65
CA THR A 681 33.23 -5.10 -13.56
C THR A 681 33.51 -4.38 -12.24
N GLU A 682 33.35 -5.09 -11.11
CA GLU A 682 33.71 -4.58 -9.77
C GLU A 682 35.16 -4.05 -9.72
N ALA A 683 36.09 -4.76 -10.35
CA ALA A 683 37.50 -4.35 -10.42
C ALA A 683 37.70 -3.04 -11.19
N GLN A 684 36.97 -2.82 -12.29
CA GLN A 684 37.01 -1.55 -13.03
C GLN A 684 36.42 -0.42 -12.20
N ILE A 685 35.32 -0.65 -11.48
CA ILE A 685 34.72 0.36 -10.58
C ILE A 685 35.71 0.76 -9.48
N LEU A 686 36.33 -0.22 -8.82
CA LEU A 686 37.38 0.03 -7.81
C LEU A 686 38.55 0.81 -8.41
N GLN A 687 38.99 0.45 -9.62
CA GLN A 687 40.07 1.15 -10.31
C GLN A 687 39.69 2.61 -10.60
N ILE A 688 38.49 2.87 -11.10
CA ILE A 688 37.98 4.23 -11.38
C ILE A 688 38.03 5.09 -10.11
N GLY A 689 37.52 4.55 -9.00
CA GLY A 689 37.55 5.23 -7.72
C GLY A 689 38.96 5.46 -7.17
N GLN A 690 39.84 4.45 -7.29
CA GLN A 690 41.23 4.50 -6.79
C GLN A 690 42.09 5.52 -7.55
N VAL A 691 41.86 5.72 -8.85
CA VAL A 691 42.63 6.70 -9.64
C VAL A 691 42.08 8.13 -9.54
N ASN A 692 40.92 8.32 -8.90
CA ASN A 692 40.33 9.64 -8.68
C ASN A 692 41.06 10.37 -7.54
N THR A 693 42.27 10.86 -7.85
CA THR A 693 43.12 11.58 -6.89
C THR A 693 42.54 12.89 -6.38
N GLU A 694 41.52 13.43 -7.04
CA GLU A 694 40.81 14.63 -6.58
C GLU A 694 39.92 14.29 -5.38
N VAL A 695 39.06 13.28 -5.52
CA VAL A 695 38.14 12.85 -4.46
C VAL A 695 38.90 12.26 -3.26
N LEU A 696 39.99 11.52 -3.50
CA LEU A 696 40.83 10.97 -2.42
C LEU A 696 41.44 12.05 -1.51
N ARG A 697 41.57 13.30 -1.97
CA ARG A 697 42.12 14.39 -1.12
C ARG A 697 41.17 14.80 0.01
N PHE A 698 39.87 14.56 -0.13
CA PHE A 698 38.87 14.92 0.85
C PHE A 698 38.89 13.99 2.07
N ALA A 699 39.20 12.70 1.87
CA ALA A 699 39.27 11.68 2.92
C ALA A 699 40.41 10.69 2.66
N PRO A 700 41.67 11.14 2.71
CA PRO A 700 42.81 10.34 2.29
C PRO A 700 43.02 9.08 3.13
N LEU A 701 42.73 9.09 4.44
CA LEU A 701 42.82 7.86 5.24
C LEU A 701 41.61 6.96 5.04
N ASN A 702 40.39 7.50 5.17
CA ASN A 702 39.19 6.67 5.09
C ASN A 702 39.04 6.00 3.71
N LEU A 703 39.16 6.77 2.62
CA LEU A 703 39.06 6.22 1.26
C LEU A 703 40.33 5.45 0.85
N GLY A 704 41.52 5.91 1.26
CA GLY A 704 42.77 5.23 0.95
C GLY A 704 42.85 3.82 1.56
N GLU A 705 42.40 3.66 2.81
CA GLU A 705 42.30 2.35 3.44
C GLU A 705 41.18 1.52 2.83
N PHE A 706 40.02 2.10 2.47
CA PHE A 706 38.98 1.37 1.73
C PHE A 706 39.53 0.67 0.48
N TYR A 707 40.19 1.41 -0.42
CA TYR A 707 40.72 0.82 -1.67
C TYR A 707 41.83 -0.21 -1.43
N LYS A 708 42.52 -0.15 -0.29
CA LYS A 708 43.54 -1.11 0.11
C LYS A 708 42.95 -2.37 0.73
N ASP A 709 41.95 -2.21 1.58
CA ASP A 709 41.43 -3.26 2.44
C ASP A 709 40.26 -3.99 1.79
N TYR A 710 39.40 -3.30 1.04
CA TYR A 710 38.25 -3.90 0.36
C TYR A 710 38.61 -5.10 -0.52
N PRO A 711 39.65 -5.04 -1.40
CA PRO A 711 40.05 -6.19 -2.20
C PRO A 711 40.62 -7.37 -1.38
N ARG A 712 40.97 -7.14 -0.11
CA ARG A 712 41.52 -8.15 0.81
C ARG A 712 40.45 -8.77 1.70
N LEU A 713 39.28 -8.15 1.79
CA LEU A 713 38.16 -8.70 2.54
C LEU A 713 37.61 -9.91 1.80
N THR A 714 37.60 -11.05 2.49
CA THR A 714 36.92 -12.27 2.02
C THR A 714 35.49 -12.36 2.58
N ASP A 715 35.17 -11.57 3.61
CA ASP A 715 33.85 -11.53 4.22
C ASP A 715 32.95 -10.49 3.52
N GLU A 716 31.92 -10.97 2.82
CA GLU A 716 30.93 -10.14 2.13
C GLU A 716 30.17 -9.19 3.07
N ARG A 717 30.02 -9.53 4.35
CA ARG A 717 29.40 -8.64 5.32
C ARG A 717 30.31 -7.45 5.63
N ALA A 718 31.58 -7.72 5.93
CA ALA A 718 32.56 -6.68 6.15
C ALA A 718 32.67 -5.78 4.92
N LYS A 719 32.60 -6.35 3.71
CA LYS A 719 32.52 -5.57 2.46
C LYS A 719 31.27 -4.69 2.41
N ARG A 720 30.07 -5.23 2.67
CA ARG A 720 28.81 -4.46 2.63
C ARG A 720 28.80 -3.32 3.66
N ALA A 721 29.22 -3.58 4.89
CA ALA A 721 29.33 -2.56 5.93
C ALA A 721 30.32 -1.46 5.51
N LEU A 722 31.51 -1.85 5.04
CA LEU A 722 32.50 -0.92 4.55
C LEU A 722 32.02 -0.12 3.33
N LEU A 723 31.28 -0.74 2.41
CA LEU A 723 30.69 -0.05 1.26
C LEU A 723 29.64 0.98 1.68
N LYS A 724 28.84 0.69 2.71
CA LYS A 724 27.86 1.66 3.24
C LYS A 724 28.59 2.88 3.81
N ASP A 725 29.54 2.65 4.72
CA ASP A 725 30.32 3.73 5.35
C ASP A 725 31.03 4.60 4.30
N VAL A 726 31.59 3.96 3.26
CA VAL A 726 32.29 4.65 2.18
C VAL A 726 31.32 5.37 1.23
N ALA A 727 30.15 4.79 0.95
CA ALA A 727 29.11 5.45 0.16
C ALA A 727 28.67 6.76 0.82
N ASP A 728 28.53 6.78 2.15
CA ASP A 728 28.19 8.00 2.90
C ASP A 728 29.28 9.07 2.79
N ILE A 729 30.57 8.67 2.86
CA ILE A 729 31.70 9.59 2.64
C ILE A 729 31.65 10.18 1.22
N TYR A 730 31.40 9.36 0.19
CA TYR A 730 31.24 9.84 -1.18
C TYR A 730 30.05 10.79 -1.32
N ASN A 731 28.94 10.52 -0.63
CA ASN A 731 27.79 11.42 -0.60
C ASN A 731 28.19 12.76 0.03
N TYR A 732 28.92 12.76 1.16
CA TYR A 732 29.39 14.01 1.80
C TYR A 732 30.26 14.83 0.84
N ILE A 733 31.23 14.17 0.19
CA ILE A 733 32.14 14.82 -0.76
C ILE A 733 31.36 15.39 -1.95
N SER A 734 30.42 14.64 -2.50
CA SER A 734 29.64 15.07 -3.66
C SER A 734 28.76 16.28 -3.32
N TYR A 735 28.16 16.32 -2.13
CA TYR A 735 27.45 17.52 -1.64
C TYR A 735 28.38 18.73 -1.53
N ILE A 736 29.55 18.56 -0.92
CA ILE A 736 30.55 19.63 -0.74
C ILE A 736 31.02 20.18 -2.10
N GLN A 737 31.31 19.30 -3.06
CA GLN A 737 31.72 19.67 -4.41
C GLN A 737 30.59 20.40 -5.14
N TYR A 738 29.36 19.86 -5.11
CA TYR A 738 28.20 20.42 -5.79
C TYR A 738 27.90 21.87 -5.32
N PHE A 739 28.05 22.14 -4.01
CA PHE A 739 27.83 23.47 -3.43
C PHE A 739 29.08 24.35 -3.41
N GLY A 740 30.17 23.95 -4.07
CA GLY A 740 31.37 24.75 -4.25
C GLY A 740 32.09 25.07 -2.93
N LEU A 741 32.15 24.10 -2.01
CA LEU A 741 32.79 24.24 -0.70
C LEU A 741 34.17 23.55 -0.61
N THR A 742 34.65 23.01 -1.74
CA THR A 742 35.92 22.28 -1.86
C THR A 742 37.11 23.05 -1.32
N ASP A 743 37.32 24.29 -1.75
CA ASP A 743 38.52 25.06 -1.37
C ASP A 743 38.55 25.37 0.14
N SER A 744 37.39 25.68 0.72
CA SER A 744 37.24 25.94 2.15
C SER A 744 37.56 24.70 2.98
N LEU A 745 37.03 23.53 2.58
CA LEU A 745 37.34 22.26 3.24
C LEU A 745 38.84 21.94 3.15
N LEU A 746 39.41 22.00 1.95
CA LEU A 746 40.83 21.67 1.74
C LEU A 746 41.76 22.65 2.48
N ASN A 747 41.36 23.91 2.62
CA ASN A 747 42.09 24.88 3.43
C ASN A 747 42.04 24.53 4.93
N ALA A 748 40.86 24.18 5.47
CA ALA A 748 40.73 23.74 6.86
C ALA A 748 41.59 22.48 7.14
N GLN A 749 41.54 21.50 6.24
CA GLN A 749 42.40 20.31 6.33
C GLN A 749 43.90 20.65 6.29
N ARG A 750 44.30 21.63 5.49
CA ARG A 750 45.71 22.05 5.37
C ARG A 750 46.22 22.74 6.63
N VAL A 751 45.43 23.61 7.23
CA VAL A 751 45.83 24.38 8.42
C VAL A 751 45.83 23.51 9.68
N GLU A 752 44.91 22.55 9.78
CA GLU A 752 44.87 21.62 10.91
C GLU A 752 46.06 20.64 10.92
N ARG A 753 46.70 20.43 9.76
CA ARG A 753 48.00 19.75 9.69
C ARG A 753 49.09 20.68 10.25
N LYS A 754 49.83 20.21 11.26
CA LYS A 754 50.96 20.97 11.83
C LYS A 754 51.94 21.37 10.72
N PRO A 755 52.45 22.62 10.71
CA PRO A 755 53.43 23.06 9.72
C PRO A 755 54.62 22.09 9.66
N GLY A 756 54.86 21.48 8.48
CA GLY A 756 55.93 20.51 8.25
C GLY A 756 55.57 19.04 8.48
N GLN A 757 54.34 18.71 8.91
CA GLN A 757 53.87 17.32 8.99
C GLN A 757 52.99 16.97 7.78
N LEU A 758 53.43 15.98 7.00
CA LEU A 758 52.65 15.36 5.92
C LEU A 758 51.61 14.34 6.43
N VAL A 759 51.40 14.25 7.76
CA VAL A 759 50.55 13.23 8.38
C VAL A 759 49.07 13.63 8.18
N PRO A 760 48.22 12.75 7.62
CA PRO A 760 46.79 12.99 7.49
C PRO A 760 46.08 13.18 8.83
N LEU A 761 44.88 13.77 8.81
CA LEU A 761 44.03 13.86 10.01
C LEU A 761 43.61 12.45 10.46
N PRO A 762 43.42 12.20 11.77
CA PRO A 762 42.82 10.95 12.22
C PRO A 762 41.46 10.72 11.56
N LYS A 763 41.11 9.46 11.23
CA LYS A 763 39.87 9.11 10.51
C LYS A 763 38.60 9.74 11.10
N ALA A 764 38.47 9.72 12.42
CA ALA A 764 37.31 10.30 13.11
C ALA A 764 37.20 11.81 12.88
N ARG A 765 38.33 12.52 12.84
CA ARG A 765 38.35 13.96 12.54
C ARG A 765 38.15 14.27 11.06
N GLU A 766 38.61 13.42 10.14
CA GLU A 766 38.25 13.55 8.72
C GLU A 766 36.71 13.48 8.54
N LEU A 767 36.08 12.48 9.17
CA LEU A 767 34.63 12.28 9.07
C LEU A 767 33.85 13.44 9.71
N GLU A 768 34.29 13.91 10.88
CA GLU A 768 33.68 15.05 11.55
C GLU A 768 33.77 16.31 10.69
N LEU A 769 34.95 16.60 10.11
CA LEU A 769 35.12 17.74 9.22
C LEU A 769 34.22 17.64 7.97
N LEU A 770 34.16 16.47 7.35
CA LEU A 770 33.26 16.23 6.21
C LEU A 770 31.80 16.46 6.60
N SER A 771 31.38 15.99 7.77
CA SER A 771 30.02 16.20 8.25
C SER A 771 29.73 17.69 8.53
N VAL A 772 30.68 18.45 9.09
CA VAL A 772 30.55 19.91 9.24
C VAL A 772 30.35 20.59 7.87
N PHE A 773 31.18 20.25 6.89
CA PHE A 773 31.10 20.84 5.56
C PHE A 773 29.89 20.37 4.76
N GLN A 774 29.41 19.15 4.98
CA GLN A 774 28.12 18.70 4.48
C GLN A 774 27.00 19.56 5.09
N SER A 775 26.99 19.81 6.39
CA SER A 775 26.03 20.71 7.02
C SER A 775 26.07 22.14 6.47
N PHE A 776 27.25 22.68 6.15
CA PHE A 776 27.36 23.94 5.40
C PHE A 776 26.76 23.84 4.00
N ALA A 777 27.00 22.75 3.28
CA ALA A 777 26.43 22.51 1.96
C ALA A 777 24.90 22.47 2.01
N LEU A 778 24.32 21.81 3.03
CA LEU A 778 22.89 21.76 3.30
C LEU A 778 22.30 23.13 3.64
N LEU A 779 22.99 23.93 4.45
CA LEU A 779 22.57 25.31 4.71
C LEU A 779 22.62 26.18 3.45
N LYS A 780 23.67 26.02 2.64
CA LYS A 780 23.83 26.74 1.37
C LYS A 780 22.79 26.32 0.33
N SER A 781 22.37 25.05 0.33
CA SER A 781 21.33 24.57 -0.56
C SER A 781 19.99 25.23 -0.28
N ARG A 782 19.71 25.51 1.00
CA ARG A 782 18.49 26.20 1.45
C ARG A 782 18.57 27.70 1.26
N ASN A 783 19.71 28.31 1.60
CA ASN A 783 19.94 29.73 1.45
C ASN A 783 21.36 29.99 0.90
N PRO A 784 21.51 30.14 -0.42
CA PRO A 784 22.81 30.36 -1.06
C PRO A 784 23.54 31.61 -0.56
N ASP A 785 22.80 32.60 -0.07
CA ASP A 785 23.35 33.87 0.41
C ASP A 785 23.93 33.77 1.83
N LEU A 786 23.53 32.75 2.61
CA LEU A 786 23.93 32.58 4.00
C LEU A 786 25.45 32.45 4.20
N LEU A 787 26.15 31.93 3.17
CA LEU A 787 27.58 31.62 3.18
C LEU A 787 28.36 32.38 2.09
N LYS A 788 27.79 33.43 1.48
CA LYS A 788 28.52 34.23 0.47
C LYS A 788 29.65 35.01 1.13
N ASP A 789 30.86 34.87 0.58
CA ASP A 789 32.07 35.60 0.96
C ASP A 789 32.64 35.33 2.38
N GLU A 790 32.24 34.21 3.00
CA GLU A 790 32.67 33.87 4.36
C GLU A 790 33.81 32.84 4.38
N ASN A 791 34.83 33.12 5.20
CA ASN A 791 35.78 32.10 5.62
C ASN A 791 35.05 31.11 6.53
N LEU A 792 34.87 29.87 6.09
CA LEU A 792 34.19 28.80 6.84
C LEU A 792 35.06 28.14 7.92
N GLY A 793 36.16 28.80 8.29
CA GLY A 793 37.09 28.35 9.32
C GLY A 793 38.31 27.62 8.75
N ASN A 794 39.41 27.65 9.52
CA ASN A 794 40.68 27.02 9.18
C ASN A 794 40.97 25.74 9.99
N SER A 795 40.02 25.27 10.81
CA SER A 795 40.12 24.01 11.54
C SER A 795 38.73 23.41 11.76
N VAL A 796 38.64 22.12 12.13
CA VAL A 796 37.38 21.47 12.53
C VAL A 796 36.64 22.29 13.59
N ASP A 797 37.35 22.77 14.62
CA ASP A 797 36.74 23.50 15.73
C ASP A 797 36.22 24.88 15.30
N GLU A 798 36.99 25.62 14.48
CA GLU A 798 36.57 26.94 13.97
C GLU A 798 35.39 26.80 13.00
N ALA A 799 35.44 25.81 12.10
CA ALA A 799 34.36 25.50 11.18
C ALA A 799 33.09 25.06 11.93
N GLY A 800 33.24 24.22 12.97
CA GLY A 800 32.15 23.81 13.85
C GLY A 800 31.51 24.99 14.57
N MET A 801 32.30 25.91 15.12
CA MET A 801 31.81 27.14 15.75
C MET A 801 31.01 28.00 14.78
N ILE A 802 31.52 28.22 13.56
CA ILE A 802 30.85 29.01 12.54
C ILE A 802 29.54 28.34 12.12
N LEU A 803 29.56 27.02 11.88
CA LEU A 803 28.38 26.25 11.52
C LEU A 803 27.27 26.38 12.57
N LEU A 804 27.62 26.14 13.84
CA LEU A 804 26.66 26.24 14.94
C LEU A 804 26.16 27.69 15.11
N GLY A 805 26.99 28.69 14.82
CA GLY A 805 26.60 30.10 14.80
C GLY A 805 25.54 30.37 13.74
N LYS A 806 25.75 29.85 12.51
CA LYS A 806 24.79 29.94 11.42
C LYS A 806 23.50 29.19 11.71
N LEU A 807 23.58 28.00 12.31
CA LEU A 807 22.40 27.29 12.78
C LEU A 807 21.65 28.08 13.86
N SER A 808 22.35 28.67 14.82
CA SER A 808 21.75 29.51 15.88
C SER A 808 21.00 30.71 15.30
N GLU A 809 21.57 31.36 14.28
CA GLU A 809 20.93 32.45 13.54
C GLU A 809 19.69 31.95 12.79
N HIS A 810 19.81 30.86 12.03
CA HIS A 810 18.74 30.30 11.20
C HIS A 810 17.54 29.82 12.03
N ILE A 811 17.82 29.15 13.15
CA ILE A 811 16.83 28.69 14.12
C ILE A 811 16.13 29.88 14.81
N GLY A 812 16.77 31.05 14.88
CA GLY A 812 16.22 32.26 15.51
C GLY A 812 16.62 32.43 16.98
N ILE A 813 17.68 31.76 17.43
CA ILE A 813 18.24 31.92 18.79
C ILE A 813 19.18 33.13 18.82
N GLY A 814 19.99 33.33 17.77
CA GLY A 814 20.91 34.46 17.66
C GLY A 814 22.00 34.51 18.74
N LYS A 815 22.34 33.36 19.34
CA LYS A 815 23.36 33.25 20.38
C LYS A 815 24.75 33.27 19.73
N GLN A 816 25.66 34.07 20.28
CA GLN A 816 27.07 33.99 19.92
C GLN A 816 27.63 32.65 20.41
N ILE A 817 28.06 31.80 19.48
CA ILE A 817 28.59 30.47 19.79
C ILE A 817 30.03 30.58 20.27
N THR A 818 30.30 30.01 21.44
CA THR A 818 31.64 29.90 22.01
C THR A 818 32.28 28.56 21.66
N GLN A 819 33.60 28.45 21.92
CA GLN A 819 34.31 27.18 21.78
C GLN A 819 33.75 26.10 22.72
N GLU A 820 33.32 26.49 23.92
CA GLU A 820 32.74 25.57 24.90
C GLU A 820 31.35 25.08 24.46
N ASP A 821 30.52 25.95 23.88
CA ASP A 821 29.23 25.55 23.28
C ASP A 821 29.44 24.51 22.17
N THR A 822 30.44 24.74 21.30
CA THR A 822 30.80 23.82 20.22
C THR A 822 31.26 22.49 20.77
N ARG A 823 32.18 22.50 21.74
CA ARG A 823 32.65 21.28 22.41
C ARG A 823 31.49 20.48 23.00
N ARG A 824 30.52 21.12 23.66
CA ARG A 824 29.35 20.45 24.24
C ARG A 824 28.45 19.85 23.18
N PHE A 825 28.18 20.59 22.10
CA PHE A 825 27.38 20.07 20.99
C PHE A 825 28.01 18.83 20.37
N PHE A 826 29.29 18.87 20.02
CA PHE A 826 29.99 17.74 19.43
C PHE A 826 30.21 16.60 20.42
N ALA A 827 30.33 16.86 21.73
CA ALA A 827 30.37 15.79 22.73
C ALA A 827 29.05 14.98 22.79
N VAL A 828 27.90 15.63 22.55
CA VAL A 828 26.58 14.99 22.59
C VAL A 828 26.22 14.38 21.23
N MET A 829 26.27 15.19 20.17
CA MET A 829 25.81 14.83 18.83
C MET A 829 26.85 14.06 18.01
N GLN A 830 28.14 14.18 18.35
CA GLN A 830 29.32 13.67 17.62
C GLN A 830 29.48 14.26 16.21
N THR A 831 28.41 14.35 15.44
CA THR A 831 28.36 14.99 14.13
C THR A 831 27.12 15.90 14.04
N PRO A 832 27.18 17.02 13.29
CA PRO A 832 26.05 17.94 13.17
C PRO A 832 25.01 17.52 12.13
N ALA A 833 25.34 16.62 11.21
CA ALA A 833 24.50 16.32 10.05
C ALA A 833 23.08 15.82 10.40
N PRO A 834 22.87 14.84 11.32
CA PRO A 834 21.51 14.38 11.63
C PRO A 834 20.61 15.51 12.15
N PHE A 835 21.13 16.36 13.03
CA PHE A 835 20.39 17.51 13.54
C PHE A 835 20.12 18.54 12.43
N THR A 836 21.12 18.84 11.59
CA THR A 836 21.00 19.83 10.51
C THR A 836 19.97 19.38 9.48
N ILE A 837 20.06 18.14 9.00
CA ILE A 837 19.13 17.57 8.02
C ILE A 837 17.71 17.62 8.58
N TYR A 838 17.51 17.11 9.80
CA TYR A 838 16.22 17.09 10.44
C TYR A 838 15.63 18.50 10.63
N TYR A 839 16.44 19.44 11.11
CA TYR A 839 16.02 20.82 11.29
C TYR A 839 15.59 21.46 9.98
N LEU A 840 16.40 21.33 8.92
CA LEU A 840 16.09 21.92 7.62
C LEU A 840 14.85 21.30 6.97
N GLU A 841 14.50 20.06 7.28
CA GLU A 841 13.25 19.46 6.82
C GLU A 841 12.01 20.06 7.50
N HIS A 842 12.13 20.42 8.78
CA HIS A 842 11.02 20.92 9.59
C HIS A 842 11.07 22.43 9.89
N GLU A 843 11.95 23.18 9.22
CA GLU A 843 12.17 24.61 9.47
C GLU A 843 10.94 25.48 9.23
N VAL A 844 10.04 25.02 8.36
CA VAL A 844 8.78 25.69 8.01
C VAL A 844 7.67 25.44 9.02
N SER A 845 7.79 24.44 9.90
CA SER A 845 6.84 24.21 11.00
C SER A 845 7.26 25.05 12.22
N PRO A 846 6.48 26.06 12.63
CA PRO A 846 6.80 26.88 13.80
C PRO A 846 6.94 26.06 15.09
N GLU A 847 6.12 25.02 15.25
CA GLU A 847 6.11 24.12 16.40
C GLU A 847 7.42 23.30 16.46
N HIS A 848 7.81 22.67 15.35
CA HIS A 848 9.07 21.93 15.28
C HIS A 848 10.26 22.87 15.47
N LYS A 849 10.28 24.01 14.77
CA LYS A 849 11.35 25.01 14.87
C LYS A 849 11.55 25.48 16.31
N LYS A 850 10.46 25.73 17.05
CA LYS A 850 10.52 26.10 18.47
C LYS A 850 11.18 25.00 19.31
N ILE A 851 10.68 23.77 19.22
CA ILE A 851 11.19 22.64 20.03
C ILE A 851 12.64 22.34 19.69
N LEU A 852 13.00 22.32 18.41
CA LEU A 852 14.36 22.12 17.95
C LEU A 852 15.29 23.24 18.41
N GLY A 853 14.82 24.49 18.46
CA GLY A 853 15.60 25.60 18.99
C GLY A 853 15.83 25.51 20.49
N GLU A 854 14.81 25.14 21.26
CA GLU A 854 14.96 24.88 22.70
C GLU A 854 15.94 23.73 22.95
N MET A 855 15.80 22.62 22.21
CA MET A 855 16.72 21.48 22.29
C MET A 855 18.15 21.87 21.92
N PHE A 856 18.34 22.60 20.81
CA PHE A 856 19.66 23.07 20.37
C PHE A 856 20.32 23.93 21.44
N ASN A 857 19.59 24.92 21.99
CA ASN A 857 20.13 25.77 23.03
C ASN A 857 20.47 24.97 24.30
N ALA A 858 19.61 24.02 24.69
CA ALA A 858 19.85 23.17 25.84
C ALA A 858 21.10 22.28 25.66
N ILE A 859 21.37 21.79 24.44
CA ILE A 859 22.60 21.04 24.12
C ILE A 859 23.83 21.95 24.26
N LEU A 860 23.80 23.17 23.69
CA LEU A 860 24.92 24.12 23.79
C LEU A 860 25.22 24.50 25.24
N GLU A 861 24.18 24.65 26.06
CA GLU A 861 24.32 24.98 27.48
C GLU A 861 24.75 23.79 28.35
N GLY A 862 24.75 22.57 27.81
CA GLY A 862 24.99 21.34 28.59
C GLY A 862 23.81 20.97 29.51
N ASN A 863 22.64 21.53 29.24
CA ASN A 863 21.42 21.40 30.06
C ASN A 863 20.32 20.59 29.36
N PHE A 864 20.64 19.80 28.32
CA PHE A 864 19.63 19.02 27.59
C PHE A 864 18.82 18.09 28.50
N HIS A 865 19.48 17.44 29.47
CA HIS A 865 18.80 16.58 30.46
C HIS A 865 17.77 17.37 31.28
N ILE A 866 18.15 18.58 31.74
CA ILE A 866 17.27 19.51 32.46
C ILE A 866 16.12 19.99 31.56
N TRP A 867 16.37 20.28 30.28
CA TRP A 867 15.29 20.65 29.37
C TRP A 867 14.29 19.50 29.17
N LYS A 868 14.79 18.27 28.96
CA LYS A 868 13.96 17.08 28.77
C LYS A 868 13.15 16.76 30.02
N PHE A 869 13.79 16.58 31.17
CA PHE A 869 13.16 16.13 32.42
C PHE A 869 12.83 17.25 33.43
N ALA A 870 12.90 18.51 33.00
CA ALA A 870 12.86 19.66 33.91
C ALA A 870 14.00 19.62 34.95
N ALA A 871 14.15 20.69 35.75
CA ALA A 871 15.15 20.69 36.82
C ALA A 871 14.79 19.65 37.89
N GLU A 872 15.81 19.10 38.56
CA GLU A 872 15.63 18.19 39.70
C GLU A 872 15.08 18.94 40.93
N SER A 873 13.86 19.45 40.83
CA SER A 873 13.09 20.01 41.94
C SER A 873 11.62 19.58 41.86
N GLU A 874 11.00 19.45 43.02
CA GLU A 874 9.59 19.07 43.13
C GLU A 874 8.66 20.08 42.45
N GLU A 875 9.02 21.37 42.45
CA GLU A 875 8.31 22.44 41.75
C GLU A 875 8.25 22.18 40.23
N HIS A 876 9.40 21.90 39.60
CA HIS A 876 9.47 21.65 38.16
C HIS A 876 8.78 20.34 37.78
N PHE A 877 8.90 19.32 38.63
CA PHE A 877 8.13 18.09 38.52
C PHE A 877 6.63 18.34 38.52
N ASN A 878 6.13 19.19 39.41
CA ASN A 878 4.71 19.56 39.46
C ASN A 878 4.27 20.33 38.21
N ILE A 879 5.15 21.11 37.56
CA ILE A 879 4.85 21.81 36.30
C ILE A 879 4.64 20.80 35.16
N ILE A 880 5.58 19.88 34.92
CA ILE A 880 5.45 18.88 33.84
C ILE A 880 4.27 17.93 34.07
N LYS A 881 3.96 17.65 35.34
CA LYS A 881 2.81 16.86 35.77
C LYS A 881 1.49 17.60 35.51
N ALA A 882 1.41 18.90 35.81
CA ALA A 882 0.25 19.74 35.50
C ALA A 882 0.01 19.89 33.99
N GLN A 883 1.07 19.82 33.18
CA GLN A 883 1.00 19.76 31.72
C GLN A 883 0.62 18.38 31.17
N LYS A 884 0.44 17.38 32.04
CA LYS A 884 0.11 15.99 31.70
C LYS A 884 1.14 15.30 30.80
N LEU A 885 2.39 15.78 30.81
CA LEU A 885 3.50 15.15 30.06
C LEU A 885 4.00 13.87 30.73
N ILE A 886 3.62 13.64 31.99
CA ILE A 886 3.92 12.45 32.80
C ILE A 886 2.66 12.06 33.62
N PRO A 887 2.57 10.83 34.15
CA PRO A 887 1.39 10.37 34.90
C PRO A 887 1.04 11.22 36.13
N GLU A 888 -0.24 11.51 36.33
CA GLU A 888 -0.74 12.34 37.44
C GLU A 888 -0.57 11.70 38.83
N LYS A 889 -0.37 10.38 38.93
CA LYS A 889 -0.06 9.72 40.21
C LYS A 889 1.41 9.39 40.39
N LEU A 890 2.28 9.74 39.45
CA LEU A 890 3.72 9.57 39.64
C LEU A 890 4.16 10.38 40.87
N SER A 891 5.00 9.79 41.73
CA SER A 891 5.66 10.51 42.82
C SER A 891 6.96 11.16 42.33
N TYR A 892 7.47 12.13 43.08
CA TYR A 892 8.72 12.79 42.73
C TYR A 892 9.92 11.83 42.81
N GLU A 893 9.92 10.92 43.78
CA GLU A 893 10.97 9.89 43.94
C GLU A 893 10.98 8.92 42.74
N GLN A 894 9.79 8.46 42.32
CA GLN A 894 9.66 7.62 41.12
C GLN A 894 10.16 8.37 39.88
N TYR A 895 9.85 9.66 39.79
CA TYR A 895 10.28 10.51 38.69
C TYR A 895 11.81 10.68 38.63
N GLN A 896 12.48 10.86 39.77
CA GLN A 896 13.94 10.96 39.82
C GLN A 896 14.62 9.69 39.30
N ILE A 897 14.07 8.52 39.65
CA ILE A 897 14.56 7.23 39.14
C ILE A 897 14.36 7.16 37.63
N TRP A 898 13.17 7.53 37.13
CA TRP A 898 12.89 7.57 35.70
C TRP A 898 13.86 8.49 34.94
N ALA A 899 14.02 9.73 35.39
CA ALA A 899 14.81 10.75 34.72
C ALA A 899 16.30 10.38 34.62
N LYS A 900 16.84 9.64 35.58
CA LYS A 900 18.24 9.19 35.56
C LYS A 900 18.47 8.09 34.51
N ASP A 901 19.49 8.23 33.67
CA ASP A 901 19.92 7.13 32.79
C ASP A 901 20.65 6.06 33.63
N ALA A 902 20.31 4.80 33.38
CA ALA A 902 20.84 3.62 34.03
C ALA A 902 21.52 2.72 32.99
N GLU A 903 22.40 1.86 33.47
CA GLU A 903 23.10 0.88 32.65
C GLU A 903 22.92 -0.50 33.27
N THR A 904 22.66 -1.50 32.44
CA THR A 904 22.72 -2.91 32.84
C THR A 904 23.60 -3.65 31.86
N THR A 905 24.68 -4.24 32.36
CA THR A 905 25.55 -5.10 31.57
C THR A 905 25.21 -6.56 31.83
N LEU A 906 25.00 -7.32 30.75
CA LEU A 906 24.80 -8.76 30.75
C LEU A 906 25.99 -9.41 30.02
N PHE A 907 26.64 -10.37 30.66
CA PHE A 907 27.68 -11.16 30.00
C PHE A 907 27.07 -12.39 29.36
N ASP A 908 26.80 -12.31 28.06
CA ASP A 908 26.10 -13.35 27.33
C ASP A 908 26.67 -13.54 25.91
N SER A 909 26.40 -14.70 25.31
CA SER A 909 26.78 -14.94 23.92
C SER A 909 25.72 -14.34 23.02
N LEU A 910 26.13 -13.56 22.01
CA LEU A 910 25.23 -13.17 20.92
C LEU A 910 24.87 -14.36 20.02
N SER A 911 25.11 -15.60 20.46
CA SER A 911 24.76 -16.83 19.77
C SER A 911 23.31 -16.76 19.35
N ALA A 912 23.12 -16.59 18.05
CA ALA A 912 21.85 -16.76 17.41
C ALA A 912 21.68 -18.27 17.21
N SER A 913 20.58 -18.87 17.68
CA SER A 913 20.27 -20.23 17.25
C SER A 913 19.85 -20.17 15.78
N ALA A 914 20.16 -21.23 15.03
CA ALA A 914 19.77 -21.27 13.63
C ALA A 914 18.24 -21.26 13.50
N GLU A 915 17.54 -21.86 14.45
CA GLU A 915 16.09 -21.76 14.63
C GLU A 915 15.63 -20.31 14.73
N SER A 916 16.21 -19.52 15.65
CA SER A 916 15.81 -18.13 15.90
C SER A 916 16.01 -17.23 14.68
N VAL A 917 17.11 -17.42 13.96
CA VAL A 917 17.40 -16.65 12.73
C VAL A 917 16.42 -17.01 11.64
N ILE A 918 16.13 -18.29 11.45
CA ILE A 918 15.16 -18.76 10.47
C ILE A 918 13.76 -18.26 10.81
N ASP A 919 13.37 -18.28 12.08
CA ASP A 919 12.07 -17.75 12.50
C ASP A 919 12.00 -16.24 12.24
N SER A 920 13.07 -15.48 12.51
CA SER A 920 13.15 -14.06 12.15
C SER A 920 13.06 -13.82 10.64
N ILE A 921 13.70 -14.67 9.82
CA ILE A 921 13.62 -14.60 8.36
C ILE A 921 12.19 -14.91 7.89
N ARG A 922 11.55 -15.93 8.47
CA ARG A 922 10.16 -16.28 8.17
C ARG A 922 9.23 -15.13 8.53
N ASP A 923 9.35 -14.58 9.72
CA ASP A 923 8.54 -13.45 10.18
C ASP A 923 8.74 -12.24 9.27
N LEU A 924 9.99 -11.93 8.92
CA LEU A 924 10.31 -10.85 8.01
C LEU A 924 9.67 -11.04 6.62
N ILE A 925 9.76 -12.22 6.02
CA ILE A 925 9.10 -12.50 4.73
C ILE A 925 7.57 -12.43 4.87
N THR A 926 7.04 -12.96 5.96
CA THR A 926 5.60 -13.13 6.18
C THR A 926 4.90 -11.82 6.54
N ASN A 927 5.63 -10.86 7.12
CA ASN A 927 5.14 -9.52 7.45
C ASN A 927 5.38 -8.50 6.33
N ASN A 928 5.89 -8.92 5.17
CA ASN A 928 6.20 -8.05 4.04
C ASN A 928 5.75 -8.71 2.72
N ASP A 929 4.69 -9.50 2.75
CA ASP A 929 4.20 -10.25 1.59
C ASP A 929 3.69 -9.33 0.47
N GLU A 930 3.02 -8.22 0.83
CA GLU A 930 2.62 -7.16 -0.11
C GLU A 930 3.83 -6.58 -0.86
N HIS A 931 4.89 -6.21 -0.15
CA HIS A 931 6.13 -5.72 -0.76
C HIS A 931 6.78 -6.77 -1.67
N LEU A 932 6.73 -8.05 -1.27
CA LEU A 932 7.33 -9.14 -2.03
C LEU A 932 6.46 -9.60 -3.21
N GLY A 933 5.23 -9.07 -3.34
CA GLY A 933 4.31 -9.37 -4.43
C GLY A 933 3.83 -10.82 -4.43
N PHE A 934 3.62 -11.41 -3.24
CA PHE A 934 2.93 -12.70 -3.08
C PHE A 934 1.86 -12.54 -1.99
N SER A 935 0.77 -13.30 -2.06
CA SER A 935 -0.27 -13.22 -1.02
C SER A 935 -0.04 -14.26 0.06
N ARG A 936 -0.13 -13.91 1.35
CA ARG A 936 -0.13 -14.88 2.46
C ARG A 936 -1.18 -15.99 2.31
N THR A 937 -2.28 -15.71 1.60
CA THR A 937 -3.31 -16.71 1.27
C THR A 937 -2.76 -17.88 0.47
N ASP A 938 -1.69 -17.64 -0.30
CA ASP A 938 -1.02 -18.65 -1.14
C ASP A 938 -0.15 -19.61 -0.30
N LEU A 939 0.24 -19.21 0.91
CA LEU A 939 1.04 -20.01 1.85
C LEU A 939 0.22 -20.66 2.98
N SER A 940 -1.01 -20.18 3.21
CA SER A 940 -1.83 -20.62 4.34
C SER A 940 -2.62 -21.90 4.02
N GLY A 941 -2.45 -22.96 4.82
CA GLY A 941 -3.32 -24.15 4.82
C GLY A 941 -2.77 -25.42 4.16
N CYS A 942 -1.55 -25.39 3.63
CA CYS A 942 -0.82 -26.59 3.22
C CYS A 942 0.59 -26.58 3.83
N PRO A 943 1.16 -27.73 4.20
CA PRO A 943 2.57 -27.82 4.59
C PRO A 943 3.47 -27.20 3.51
N LEU A 944 4.38 -26.32 3.90
CA LEU A 944 5.21 -25.53 2.98
C LEU A 944 6.02 -26.41 1.99
N ASP A 945 6.39 -27.62 2.41
CA ASP A 945 7.08 -28.65 1.61
C ASP A 945 6.23 -29.19 0.45
N GLN A 946 4.90 -29.29 0.64
CA GLN A 946 3.97 -29.63 -0.44
C GLN A 946 3.90 -28.49 -1.46
N ILE A 947 3.79 -27.24 -0.98
CA ILE A 947 3.77 -26.06 -1.87
C ILE A 947 5.06 -25.98 -2.69
N ALA A 948 6.22 -26.19 -2.06
CA ALA A 948 7.51 -26.19 -2.77
C ALA A 948 7.60 -27.31 -3.83
N SER A 949 7.09 -28.50 -3.52
CA SER A 949 7.02 -29.63 -4.46
C SER A 949 6.09 -29.32 -5.64
N GLY A 950 4.91 -28.75 -5.37
CA GLY A 950 3.95 -28.30 -6.38
C GLY A 950 4.54 -27.24 -7.32
N VAL A 951 5.25 -26.26 -6.78
CA VAL A 951 5.97 -25.25 -7.57
C VAL A 951 7.06 -25.88 -8.43
N GLN A 952 7.81 -26.86 -7.91
CA GLN A 952 8.86 -27.55 -8.67
C GLN A 952 8.30 -28.36 -9.85
N VAL A 953 7.19 -29.07 -9.66
CA VAL A 953 6.47 -29.77 -10.74
C VAL A 953 5.97 -28.78 -11.78
N SER A 954 5.42 -27.65 -11.33
CA SER A 954 4.91 -26.60 -12.21
C SER A 954 6.03 -25.96 -13.05
N LEU A 955 7.21 -25.72 -12.45
CA LEU A 955 8.40 -25.25 -13.16
C LEU A 955 8.92 -26.24 -14.19
N ALA A 956 8.89 -27.55 -13.89
CA ALA A 956 9.25 -28.59 -14.86
C ALA A 956 8.32 -28.58 -16.06
N LYS A 957 7.01 -28.40 -15.84
CA LYS A 957 5.99 -28.26 -16.90
C LYS A 957 6.26 -27.02 -17.76
N SER A 958 6.48 -25.85 -17.16
CA SER A 958 6.81 -24.63 -17.91
C SER A 958 8.12 -24.76 -18.69
N GLY A 959 9.13 -25.45 -18.14
CA GLY A 959 10.38 -25.75 -18.84
C GLY A 959 10.20 -26.68 -20.04
N GLN A 960 9.39 -27.72 -19.91
CA GLN A 960 9.03 -28.61 -21.03
C GLN A 960 8.26 -27.85 -22.12
N ALA A 961 7.33 -26.98 -21.74
CA ALA A 961 6.58 -26.16 -22.68
C ALA A 961 7.49 -25.17 -23.43
N LEU A 962 8.45 -24.52 -22.74
CA LEU A 962 9.46 -23.67 -23.40
C LEU A 962 10.36 -24.46 -24.35
N ALA A 963 10.75 -25.68 -24.00
CA ALA A 963 11.54 -26.53 -24.89
C ALA A 963 10.75 -26.90 -26.17
N GLN A 964 9.45 -27.16 -26.05
CA GLN A 964 8.57 -27.41 -27.20
C GLN A 964 8.40 -26.16 -28.06
N ILE A 965 8.17 -25.00 -27.44
CA ILE A 965 8.05 -23.71 -28.14
C ILE A 965 9.35 -23.34 -28.86
N ASN A 966 10.50 -23.52 -28.22
CA ASN A 966 11.79 -23.23 -28.85
C ASN A 966 12.07 -24.15 -30.05
N ARG A 967 11.62 -25.42 -30.01
CA ARG A 967 11.65 -26.31 -31.18
C ARG A 967 10.74 -25.79 -32.30
N GLN A 968 9.51 -25.39 -31.97
CA GLN A 968 8.58 -24.80 -32.94
C GLN A 968 9.16 -23.54 -33.59
N LEU A 969 9.75 -22.62 -32.81
CA LEU A 969 10.43 -21.44 -33.33
C LEU A 969 11.60 -21.80 -34.24
N LEU A 970 12.41 -22.80 -33.87
CA LEU A 970 13.52 -23.30 -34.69
C LEU A 970 13.05 -23.89 -36.03
N ASP A 971 11.97 -24.68 -36.00
CA ASP A 971 11.40 -25.32 -37.18
C ASP A 971 10.78 -24.28 -38.12
N LEU A 972 10.06 -23.29 -37.57
CA LEU A 972 9.51 -22.17 -38.33
C LEU A 972 10.62 -21.30 -38.94
N ARG A 973 11.71 -21.06 -38.21
CA ARG A 973 12.88 -20.30 -38.70
C ARG A 973 13.61 -21.04 -39.82
N LYS A 974 13.78 -22.36 -39.69
CA LYS A 974 14.35 -23.22 -40.75
C LYS A 974 13.45 -23.31 -41.98
N GLY A 975 12.14 -23.20 -41.79
CA GLY A 975 11.16 -23.12 -42.87
C GLY A 975 11.05 -21.75 -43.57
N GLY A 976 11.91 -20.78 -43.22
CA GLY A 976 11.88 -19.44 -43.81
C GLY A 976 10.69 -18.56 -43.37
N LYS A 977 9.94 -18.98 -42.34
CA LYS A 977 8.73 -18.29 -41.86
C LYS A 977 8.98 -17.32 -40.69
N SER A 978 10.17 -16.72 -40.63
CA SER A 978 10.59 -15.89 -39.48
C SER A 978 9.74 -14.63 -39.28
N ASP A 979 9.04 -14.16 -40.32
CA ASP A 979 8.14 -13.00 -40.26
C ASP A 979 6.65 -13.39 -40.31
N SER A 980 6.31 -14.67 -40.05
CA SER A 980 4.92 -15.14 -40.15
C SER A 980 4.13 -14.91 -38.85
N ASP A 981 2.81 -14.74 -38.96
CA ASP A 981 1.90 -14.68 -37.80
C ASP A 981 2.01 -15.93 -36.90
N GLU A 982 2.33 -17.08 -37.50
CA GLU A 982 2.61 -18.33 -36.78
C GLU A 982 3.89 -18.22 -35.93
N PHE A 983 4.92 -17.55 -36.42
CA PHE A 983 6.14 -17.29 -35.66
C PHE A 983 5.90 -16.28 -34.51
N ASN A 984 5.17 -15.19 -34.78
CA ASN A 984 4.83 -14.17 -33.79
C ASN A 984 3.92 -14.70 -32.67
N SER A 985 2.95 -15.56 -32.99
CA SER A 985 2.08 -16.19 -31.98
C SER A 985 2.82 -17.20 -31.10
N VAL A 986 3.78 -17.95 -31.66
CA VAL A 986 4.66 -18.84 -30.87
C VAL A 986 5.61 -18.01 -29.99
N LEU A 987 6.05 -16.84 -30.44
CA LEU A 987 6.84 -15.86 -29.67
C LEU A 987 6.05 -15.26 -28.50
N LEU A 988 4.80 -14.85 -28.72
CA LEU A 988 3.91 -14.39 -27.66
C LEU A 988 3.68 -15.47 -26.60
N ARG A 989 3.38 -16.70 -27.04
CA ARG A 989 3.23 -17.86 -26.15
C ARG A 989 4.50 -18.17 -25.38
N ARG A 990 5.68 -17.94 -25.98
CA ARG A 990 6.97 -18.03 -25.28
C ARG A 990 7.03 -17.00 -24.14
N GLY A 991 6.66 -15.76 -24.41
CA GLY A 991 6.65 -14.67 -23.43
C GLY A 991 5.73 -14.94 -22.23
N GLU A 992 4.53 -15.47 -22.45
CA GLU A 992 3.58 -15.80 -21.37
C GLU A 992 4.09 -16.95 -20.49
N ILE A 993 4.63 -18.00 -21.10
CA ILE A 993 5.21 -19.12 -20.34
C ILE A 993 6.49 -18.68 -19.63
N GLU A 994 7.26 -17.75 -20.20
CA GLU A 994 8.40 -17.11 -19.51
C GLU A 994 7.94 -16.28 -18.31
N GLN A 995 6.89 -15.47 -18.43
CA GLN A 995 6.31 -14.70 -17.31
C GLN A 995 5.78 -15.61 -16.19
N GLU A 996 4.99 -16.63 -16.54
CA GLU A 996 4.45 -17.60 -15.58
C GLU A 996 5.58 -18.38 -14.89
N ARG A 997 6.59 -18.81 -15.67
CA ARG A 997 7.79 -19.46 -15.13
C ARG A 997 8.54 -18.52 -14.18
N ASN A 998 8.66 -17.23 -14.51
CA ASN A 998 9.36 -16.25 -13.67
C ASN A 998 8.61 -16.01 -12.36
N ALA A 999 7.28 -15.86 -12.38
CA ALA A 999 6.46 -15.76 -11.17
C ALA A 999 6.61 -17.00 -10.27
N LYS A 1000 6.59 -18.21 -10.87
CA LYS A 1000 6.82 -19.47 -10.15
C LYS A 1000 8.25 -19.62 -9.65
N LEU A 1001 9.25 -19.12 -10.39
CA LEU A 1001 10.64 -19.09 -9.96
C LEU A 1001 10.79 -18.18 -8.73
N LYS A 1002 10.15 -17.02 -8.75
CA LYS A 1002 10.09 -16.11 -7.61
C LYS A 1002 9.46 -16.78 -6.39
N LEU A 1003 8.27 -17.37 -6.55
CA LEU A 1003 7.61 -18.10 -5.46
C LEU A 1003 8.44 -19.29 -4.95
N ARG A 1004 9.06 -20.07 -5.84
CA ARG A 1004 9.99 -21.16 -5.46
C ARG A 1004 11.12 -20.61 -4.60
N ASN A 1005 11.70 -19.50 -5.03
CA ASN A 1005 12.83 -18.90 -4.36
C ASN A 1005 12.41 -18.35 -2.97
N ILE A 1006 11.23 -17.73 -2.85
CA ILE A 1006 10.66 -17.32 -1.55
C ILE A 1006 10.45 -18.54 -0.65
N LEU A 1007 9.78 -19.59 -1.15
CA LEU A 1007 9.54 -20.83 -0.42
C LEU A 1007 10.83 -21.50 0.02
N LYS A 1008 11.86 -21.51 -0.83
CA LYS A 1008 13.18 -22.05 -0.50
C LYS A 1008 13.79 -21.33 0.71
N ILE A 1009 13.50 -20.04 0.90
CA ILE A 1009 13.96 -19.28 2.07
C ILE A 1009 13.06 -19.53 3.28
N ILE A 1010 11.73 -19.52 3.13
CA ILE A 1010 10.82 -19.82 4.24
C ILE A 1010 11.04 -21.24 4.80
N LEU A 1011 11.31 -22.21 3.92
CA LEU A 1011 11.56 -23.61 4.25
C LEU A 1011 12.97 -23.90 4.75
N LEU A 1012 13.81 -22.88 4.89
CA LEU A 1012 15.14 -23.08 5.43
C LEU A 1012 15.05 -23.82 6.74
N ARG A 1013 15.89 -24.84 6.85
CA ARG A 1013 16.06 -25.61 8.08
C ARG A 1013 17.27 -25.12 8.86
N PRO A 1014 17.25 -25.19 10.20
CA PRO A 1014 18.36 -24.79 11.04
C PRO A 1014 19.68 -25.43 10.61
N GLU A 1015 19.65 -26.71 10.22
CA GLU A 1015 20.84 -27.44 9.77
C GLU A 1015 21.39 -26.90 8.44
N GLU A 1016 20.53 -26.36 7.57
CA GLU A 1016 20.92 -25.73 6.31
C GLU A 1016 21.60 -24.38 6.58
N LEU A 1017 21.13 -23.62 7.56
CA LEU A 1017 21.84 -22.43 8.02
C LEU A 1017 23.15 -22.80 8.73
N VAL A 1018 23.21 -23.81 9.59
CA VAL A 1018 24.46 -24.22 10.27
C VAL A 1018 25.52 -24.75 9.30
N SER A 1019 25.13 -25.54 8.30
CA SER A 1019 26.04 -26.19 7.35
C SER A 1019 26.73 -25.23 6.35
N GLY A 1020 26.55 -23.92 6.50
CA GLY A 1020 27.21 -22.94 5.63
C GLY A 1020 26.62 -22.86 4.22
N TYR A 1021 25.38 -23.36 4.04
CA TYR A 1021 24.65 -23.39 2.76
C TYR A 1021 24.44 -21.99 2.13
N PHE A 1022 24.75 -20.94 2.88
CA PHE A 1022 24.74 -19.54 2.46
C PHE A 1022 26.09 -18.97 2.01
N ARG A 1023 27.25 -19.58 2.35
CA ARG A 1023 28.57 -18.96 2.21
C ARG A 1023 29.56 -19.69 1.28
N ASP A 1024 29.67 -21.01 1.37
CA ASP A 1024 30.83 -21.70 0.76
C ASP A 1024 30.58 -22.21 -0.66
N LYS A 1025 31.26 -21.59 -1.63
CA LYS A 1025 31.42 -22.10 -3.01
C LYS A 1025 32.37 -23.32 -3.10
N SER A 1026 33.16 -23.60 -2.07
CA SER A 1026 34.32 -24.50 -2.14
C SER A 1026 34.05 -25.97 -1.83
N ASP A 1027 32.90 -26.34 -1.26
CA ASP A 1027 32.66 -27.73 -0.81
C ASP A 1027 31.34 -28.35 -1.31
N LEU A 1028 31.02 -28.14 -2.59
CA LEU A 1028 29.77 -28.63 -3.20
C LEU A 1028 30.01 -29.75 -4.21
N THR A 1029 30.16 -30.97 -3.70
CA THR A 1029 29.85 -32.20 -4.46
C THR A 1029 28.33 -32.42 -4.62
N LYS A 1030 27.46 -31.51 -4.13
CA LYS A 1030 26.00 -31.61 -4.23
C LYS A 1030 25.40 -30.42 -4.99
N LYS A 1031 24.65 -30.73 -6.05
CA LYS A 1031 24.04 -29.85 -7.07
C LYS A 1031 22.88 -28.95 -6.56
N VAL A 1032 23.07 -28.14 -5.52
CA VAL A 1032 22.04 -27.19 -5.04
C VAL A 1032 22.62 -25.79 -4.98
N GLY A 1033 22.02 -24.83 -5.69
CA GLY A 1033 22.50 -23.45 -5.75
C GLY A 1033 22.43 -22.73 -4.41
N LEU A 1034 23.36 -21.82 -4.16
CA LEU A 1034 23.51 -21.06 -2.91
C LEU A 1034 22.24 -20.24 -2.62
N ILE A 1035 21.91 -20.09 -1.33
CA ILE A 1035 20.76 -19.28 -0.92
C ILE A 1035 21.04 -17.78 -1.14
N ALA A 1036 22.31 -17.35 -1.10
CA ALA A 1036 22.71 -15.99 -1.48
C ALA A 1036 22.26 -15.64 -2.92
N ASP A 1037 22.53 -16.53 -3.89
CA ASP A 1037 22.07 -16.36 -5.27
C ASP A 1037 20.53 -16.32 -5.36
N THR A 1038 19.86 -17.02 -4.45
CA THR A 1038 18.39 -17.05 -4.36
C THR A 1038 17.87 -15.70 -3.84
N LEU A 1039 18.50 -15.12 -2.83
CA LEU A 1039 18.17 -13.80 -2.28
C LEU A 1039 18.40 -12.69 -3.30
N GLU A 1040 19.51 -12.74 -4.04
CA GLU A 1040 19.81 -11.75 -5.07
C GLU A 1040 18.81 -11.82 -6.24
N GLN A 1041 18.50 -13.04 -6.71
CA GLN A 1041 17.43 -13.23 -7.70
C GLN A 1041 16.07 -12.72 -7.23
N LEU A 1042 15.76 -12.86 -5.94
CA LEU A 1042 14.51 -12.35 -5.40
C LEU A 1042 14.48 -10.83 -5.31
N LYS A 1043 15.62 -10.22 -4.96
CA LYS A 1043 15.80 -8.76 -4.96
C LYS A 1043 15.54 -8.20 -6.36
N ASP A 1044 16.14 -8.80 -7.39
CA ASP A 1044 15.97 -8.40 -8.80
C ASP A 1044 14.53 -8.63 -9.32
N GLN A 1045 13.78 -9.54 -8.71
CA GLN A 1045 12.42 -9.91 -9.11
C GLN A 1045 11.33 -9.19 -8.31
N SER A 1046 11.70 -8.31 -7.38
CA SER A 1046 10.76 -7.62 -6.48
C SER A 1046 10.78 -6.10 -6.68
N PRO A 1047 9.70 -5.38 -6.31
CA PRO A 1047 9.69 -3.92 -6.29
C PRO A 1047 10.86 -3.34 -5.48
N PRO A 1048 11.42 -2.17 -5.85
CA PRO A 1048 12.52 -1.55 -5.12
C PRO A 1048 12.23 -1.36 -3.62
N GLU A 1049 10.98 -1.09 -3.27
CA GLU A 1049 10.51 -0.92 -1.90
C GLU A 1049 10.67 -2.21 -1.07
N ALA A 1050 10.80 -3.38 -1.70
CA ALA A 1050 11.03 -4.66 -1.01
C ALA A 1050 12.51 -4.96 -0.76
N ALA A 1051 13.44 -4.14 -1.26
CA ALA A 1051 14.88 -4.37 -1.16
C ALA A 1051 15.34 -4.54 0.30
N PHE A 1052 14.76 -3.77 1.23
CA PHE A 1052 15.11 -3.84 2.65
C PHE A 1052 14.85 -5.23 3.25
N VAL A 1053 13.83 -5.98 2.76
CA VAL A 1053 13.54 -7.33 3.25
C VAL A 1053 14.74 -8.24 2.97
N PHE A 1054 15.20 -8.28 1.72
CA PHE A 1054 16.33 -9.14 1.36
C PHE A 1054 17.63 -8.68 1.98
N GLU A 1055 17.83 -7.37 2.14
CA GLU A 1055 18.98 -6.81 2.85
C GLU A 1055 18.95 -7.19 4.34
N THR A 1056 17.77 -7.19 4.96
CA THR A 1056 17.61 -7.60 6.36
C THR A 1056 17.80 -9.11 6.51
N ILE A 1057 17.30 -9.96 5.59
CA ILE A 1057 17.59 -11.41 5.61
C ILE A 1057 19.09 -11.66 5.50
N ASN A 1058 19.74 -11.00 4.53
CA ASN A 1058 21.18 -11.06 4.36
C ASN A 1058 21.90 -10.64 5.66
N GLN A 1059 21.48 -9.53 6.27
CA GLN A 1059 22.04 -9.09 7.55
C GLN A 1059 21.82 -10.14 8.65
N LEU A 1060 20.63 -10.74 8.78
CA LEU A 1060 20.34 -11.77 9.78
C LEU A 1060 21.23 -13.01 9.62
N VAL A 1061 21.42 -13.48 8.39
CA VAL A 1061 22.28 -14.61 8.04
C VAL A 1061 23.76 -14.26 8.26
N ASP A 1062 24.20 -13.11 7.76
CA ASP A 1062 25.56 -12.61 7.94
C ASP A 1062 25.86 -12.41 9.43
N ASN A 1063 24.87 -12.00 10.22
CA ASN A 1063 24.95 -11.92 11.68
C ASN A 1063 25.10 -13.30 12.31
N PHE A 1064 24.27 -14.28 11.94
CA PHE A 1064 24.38 -15.64 12.46
C PHE A 1064 25.80 -16.21 12.33
N TYR A 1065 26.45 -16.05 11.17
CA TYR A 1065 27.81 -16.58 10.95
C TYR A 1065 28.93 -15.70 11.52
N ALA A 1066 28.70 -14.40 11.69
CA ALA A 1066 29.68 -13.49 12.26
C ALA A 1066 29.66 -13.48 13.79
N VAL A 1067 28.56 -13.90 14.39
CA VAL A 1067 28.43 -14.07 15.83
C VAL A 1067 29.41 -15.16 16.26
N THR A 1068 30.41 -14.76 17.03
CA THR A 1068 31.22 -15.68 17.81
C THR A 1068 30.35 -16.29 18.91
N GLN A 1069 30.46 -17.59 19.16
CA GLN A 1069 29.89 -18.21 20.38
C GLN A 1069 30.54 -17.66 21.66
N GLU A 1070 31.58 -16.84 21.52
CA GLU A 1070 32.19 -16.11 22.61
C GLU A 1070 31.20 -15.16 23.26
N LYS A 1071 31.13 -15.25 24.59
CA LYS A 1071 30.38 -14.33 25.43
C LYS A 1071 31.03 -12.96 25.37
N GLN A 1072 30.21 -11.93 25.32
CA GLN A 1072 30.62 -10.54 25.29
C GLN A 1072 29.78 -9.73 26.28
N ASN A 1073 30.23 -8.54 26.63
CA ASN A 1073 29.41 -7.65 27.44
C ASN A 1073 28.36 -6.99 26.54
N LEU A 1074 27.09 -7.24 26.88
CA LEU A 1074 25.94 -6.57 26.30
C LEU A 1074 25.50 -5.49 27.27
N THR A 1075 25.74 -4.24 26.89
CA THR A 1075 25.43 -3.09 27.72
C THR A 1075 24.12 -2.46 27.26
N THR A 1076 23.07 -2.62 28.07
CA THR A 1076 21.76 -1.99 27.85
C THR A 1076 21.67 -0.67 28.61
N ILE A 1077 21.29 0.40 27.92
CA ILE A 1077 21.15 1.75 28.48
C ILE A 1077 19.76 2.30 28.12
N ASP A 1078 19.01 2.86 29.08
CA ASP A 1078 17.80 3.67 28.83
C ASP A 1078 18.19 5.12 28.51
N SER A 1079 18.70 5.32 27.29
CA SER A 1079 19.31 6.58 26.89
C SER A 1079 18.28 7.68 26.70
N SER A 1080 18.62 8.85 27.24
CA SER A 1080 17.99 10.12 26.92
C SER A 1080 18.80 10.96 25.92
N ASN A 1081 19.89 10.43 25.34
CA ASN A 1081 20.78 11.19 24.47
C ASN A 1081 20.08 11.64 23.16
N PRO A 1082 20.12 12.93 22.80
CA PRO A 1082 19.43 13.44 21.60
C PRO A 1082 20.01 12.88 20.29
N LYS A 1083 21.28 12.49 20.25
CA LYS A 1083 21.86 11.76 19.10
C LYS A 1083 21.13 10.44 18.87
N VAL A 1084 21.01 9.64 19.92
CA VAL A 1084 20.34 8.33 19.88
C VAL A 1084 18.89 8.48 19.47
N MET A 1085 18.24 9.56 19.90
CA MET A 1085 16.86 9.87 19.50
C MET A 1085 16.73 10.22 18.02
N MET A 1086 17.63 11.04 17.48
CA MET A 1086 17.59 11.43 16.06
C MET A 1086 17.95 10.28 15.13
N GLU A 1087 18.96 9.49 15.49
CA GLU A 1087 19.44 8.37 14.69
C GLU A 1087 18.65 7.08 14.93
N ILE A 1088 17.56 7.15 15.69
CA ILE A 1088 16.82 5.96 16.07
C ILE A 1088 16.36 5.22 14.81
N GLY A 1089 15.79 5.90 13.82
CA GLY A 1089 15.35 5.28 12.56
C GLY A 1089 16.46 4.86 11.60
N GLU A 1090 17.73 5.07 11.93
CA GLU A 1090 18.90 4.68 11.14
C GLU A 1090 19.62 3.47 11.77
N ASN A 1091 19.83 3.51 13.09
CA ASN A 1091 20.65 2.56 13.82
C ASN A 1091 19.81 1.79 14.86
N PRO A 1092 19.90 0.45 14.97
CA PRO A 1092 20.80 -0.46 14.25
C PRO A 1092 20.23 -0.93 12.89
N VAL A 1093 18.95 -0.66 12.63
CA VAL A 1093 18.24 -1.01 11.40
C VAL A 1093 17.39 0.17 10.98
N SER A 1094 17.35 0.41 9.67
CA SER A 1094 16.56 1.49 9.08
C SER A 1094 15.06 1.26 9.30
N SER A 1095 14.30 2.32 9.60
CA SER A 1095 12.84 2.26 9.70
C SER A 1095 12.17 3.50 9.08
N CYS A 1096 10.83 3.52 9.07
CA CYS A 1096 10.02 4.67 8.64
C CYS A 1096 10.30 5.97 9.42
N GLN A 1097 11.08 5.90 10.49
CA GLN A 1097 11.46 7.02 11.35
C GLN A 1097 12.87 7.54 11.07
N HIS A 1098 13.43 7.27 9.88
CA HIS A 1098 14.75 7.75 9.51
C HIS A 1098 14.78 9.29 9.43
N TYR A 1099 15.74 9.97 10.06
CA TYR A 1099 15.75 11.44 10.13
C TYR A 1099 15.84 12.16 8.78
N ALA A 1100 16.44 11.51 7.76
CA ALA A 1100 16.64 12.11 6.44
C ALA A 1100 15.58 11.76 5.39
N HIS A 1101 14.93 10.60 5.52
CA HIS A 1101 14.06 10.05 4.45
C HIS A 1101 12.98 9.10 4.99
N GLY A 1102 12.70 9.15 6.30
CA GLY A 1102 11.63 8.37 6.89
C GLY A 1102 10.27 8.99 6.59
N SER A 1103 9.27 8.17 6.23
CA SER A 1103 7.89 8.63 6.03
C SER A 1103 7.25 9.23 7.29
N HIS A 1104 7.75 8.90 8.47
CA HIS A 1104 7.27 9.33 9.78
C HIS A 1104 8.36 10.02 10.61
N ASN A 1105 9.29 10.71 9.95
CA ASN A 1105 10.37 11.42 10.62
C ASN A 1105 9.89 12.64 11.43
N ASP A 1106 8.78 13.27 11.04
CA ASP A 1106 8.12 14.34 11.80
C ASP A 1106 7.76 13.93 13.24
N CYS A 1107 7.69 12.63 13.53
CA CYS A 1107 7.45 12.10 14.86
C CYS A 1107 8.73 11.91 15.71
N LEU A 1108 9.93 12.08 15.15
CA LEU A 1108 11.20 11.83 15.85
C LEU A 1108 11.40 12.71 17.08
N ILE A 1109 11.03 14.00 16.98
CA ILE A 1109 11.10 14.90 18.13
C ILE A 1109 10.17 14.45 19.27
N GLY A 1110 9.15 13.63 18.99
CA GLY A 1110 8.30 12.99 19.99
C GLY A 1110 9.09 12.20 21.04
N TYR A 1111 10.27 11.67 20.69
CA TYR A 1111 11.16 10.99 21.63
C TYR A 1111 11.85 11.92 22.62
N SER A 1112 11.72 13.24 22.46
CA SER A 1112 12.21 14.26 23.39
C SER A 1112 11.31 14.47 24.60
N ASP A 1113 10.10 13.89 24.61
CA ASP A 1113 9.20 14.03 25.73
C ASP A 1113 9.76 13.43 27.02
N PRO A 1114 9.42 14.01 28.19
CA PRO A 1114 9.90 13.54 29.50
C PRO A 1114 9.40 12.13 29.84
N ASN A 1115 8.35 11.62 29.20
CA ASN A 1115 7.84 10.27 29.41
C ASN A 1115 8.46 9.20 28.51
N THR A 1116 9.44 9.55 27.66
CA THR A 1116 9.98 8.62 26.68
C THR A 1116 11.51 8.52 26.76
N LYS A 1117 12.01 7.28 26.72
CA LYS A 1117 13.42 6.91 26.63
C LYS A 1117 13.63 5.86 25.54
N ILE A 1118 14.88 5.68 25.13
CA ILE A 1118 15.26 4.67 24.14
C ILE A 1118 16.20 3.69 24.81
N LEU A 1119 15.77 2.43 24.90
CA LEU A 1119 16.69 1.37 25.28
C LEU A 1119 17.59 1.07 24.10
N ILE A 1120 18.89 1.12 24.30
CA ILE A 1120 19.91 0.71 23.32
C ILE A 1120 20.75 -0.42 23.90
N ILE A 1121 21.11 -1.40 23.07
CA ILE A 1121 22.12 -2.40 23.42
C ILE A 1121 23.38 -2.14 22.62
N ARG A 1122 24.51 -2.06 23.32
CA ARG A 1122 25.86 -2.03 22.72
C ARG A 1122 26.60 -3.34 22.99
N ASN A 1123 27.40 -3.76 22.02
CA ASN A 1123 28.34 -4.87 22.17
C ASN A 1123 29.70 -4.38 22.71
N ASP A 1124 30.67 -5.29 22.91
CA ASP A 1124 32.04 -4.95 23.36
C ASP A 1124 32.79 -3.98 22.43
N LYS A 1125 32.38 -3.89 21.16
CA LYS A 1125 32.94 -2.94 20.19
C LYS A 1125 32.29 -1.55 20.27
N GLY A 1126 31.31 -1.37 21.14
CA GLY A 1126 30.52 -0.15 21.30
C GLY A 1126 29.45 0.06 20.22
N SER A 1127 29.26 -0.88 19.29
CA SER A 1127 28.25 -0.76 18.22
C SER A 1127 26.85 -1.00 18.77
N VAL A 1128 25.87 -0.19 18.35
CA VAL A 1128 24.46 -0.42 18.67
C VAL A 1128 23.98 -1.64 17.87
N ILE A 1129 23.43 -2.65 18.55
CA ILE A 1129 22.95 -3.89 17.91
C ILE A 1129 21.43 -4.11 18.07
N ALA A 1130 20.81 -3.41 19.01
CA ALA A 1130 19.36 -3.42 19.22
C ALA A 1130 18.88 -2.11 19.83
N ARG A 1131 17.61 -1.79 19.59
CA ARG A 1131 16.90 -0.67 20.20
C ARG A 1131 15.45 -1.04 20.54
N SER A 1132 14.86 -0.33 21.49
CA SER A 1132 13.43 -0.38 21.81
C SER A 1132 12.97 0.96 22.40
N ILE A 1133 11.73 1.36 22.15
CA ILE A 1133 11.14 2.52 22.84
C ILE A 1133 10.67 2.10 24.23
N PHE A 1134 10.91 2.97 25.22
CA PHE A 1134 10.51 2.76 26.60
C PHE A 1134 9.72 3.96 27.10
N ARG A 1135 8.48 3.72 27.54
CA ARG A 1135 7.53 4.78 27.86
C ARG A 1135 7.03 4.71 29.28
N LEU A 1136 6.84 5.87 29.89
CA LEU A 1136 6.15 6.06 31.15
C LEU A 1136 4.71 6.52 30.89
N LEU A 1137 3.76 5.63 31.14
CA LEU A 1137 2.35 5.80 30.81
C LEU A 1137 1.47 5.66 32.05
N THR A 1138 0.17 5.86 31.86
CA THR A 1138 -0.83 5.78 32.93
C THR A 1138 -1.78 4.61 32.69
N ASP A 1139 -1.99 3.76 33.68
CA ASP A 1139 -2.99 2.69 33.59
C ASP A 1139 -4.44 3.21 33.72
N SER A 1140 -5.42 2.32 33.57
CA SER A 1140 -6.84 2.65 33.68
C SER A 1140 -7.25 3.19 35.05
N GLU A 1141 -6.45 2.96 36.09
CA GLU A 1141 -6.68 3.46 37.45
C GLU A 1141 -5.97 4.78 37.72
N GLY A 1142 -5.18 5.29 36.77
CA GLY A 1142 -4.39 6.50 36.92
C GLY A 1142 -2.97 6.27 37.46
N ASN A 1143 -2.55 5.02 37.68
CA ASN A 1143 -1.24 4.72 38.26
C ASN A 1143 -0.13 4.76 37.18
N PRO A 1144 1.09 5.20 37.53
CA PRO A 1144 2.22 5.17 36.62
C PRO A 1144 2.62 3.74 36.28
N SER A 1145 2.97 3.50 35.02
CA SER A 1145 3.35 2.20 34.49
C SER A 1145 4.38 2.36 33.38
N LEU A 1146 5.27 1.39 33.23
CA LEU A 1146 6.24 1.35 32.15
C LEU A 1146 5.76 0.45 31.02
N HIS A 1147 5.99 0.88 29.78
CA HIS A 1147 5.69 0.11 28.58
C HIS A 1147 6.95 -0.03 27.73
N LEU A 1148 7.26 -1.26 27.34
CA LEU A 1148 8.33 -1.58 26.41
C LEU A 1148 7.71 -1.92 25.05
N GLU A 1149 8.07 -1.14 24.04
CA GLU A 1149 7.63 -1.37 22.65
C GLU A 1149 8.43 -2.49 21.97
N ARG A 1150 8.21 -2.65 20.66
CA ARG A 1150 8.90 -3.60 19.80
C ARG A 1150 10.42 -3.44 19.87
N ILE A 1151 11.11 -4.58 19.84
CA ILE A 1151 12.57 -4.64 19.73
C ILE A 1151 12.98 -4.63 18.25
N TYR A 1152 13.75 -3.62 17.87
CA TYR A 1152 14.41 -3.54 16.57
C TYR A 1152 15.86 -3.98 16.74
N THR A 1153 16.29 -5.02 16.02
CA THR A 1153 17.64 -5.56 16.17
C THR A 1153 18.26 -5.94 14.84
N ALA A 1154 19.57 -5.72 14.74
CA ALA A 1154 20.36 -6.25 13.63
C ALA A 1154 20.67 -7.76 13.82
N VAL A 1155 20.62 -8.28 15.06
CA VAL A 1155 21.08 -9.65 15.39
C VAL A 1155 19.93 -10.45 15.99
N SER A 1156 19.62 -11.62 15.45
CA SER A 1156 18.60 -12.52 16.03
C SER A 1156 19.16 -13.38 17.16
N SER A 1157 19.46 -12.78 18.32
CA SER A 1157 19.96 -13.50 19.50
C SER A 1157 18.98 -13.40 20.68
N PRO A 1158 18.68 -14.49 21.41
CA PRO A 1158 17.88 -14.46 22.64
C PRO A 1158 18.49 -13.60 23.76
N ALA A 1159 19.79 -13.33 23.71
CA ALA A 1159 20.47 -12.46 24.66
C ALA A 1159 19.98 -11.00 24.57
N ILE A 1160 19.50 -10.57 23.39
CA ILE A 1160 18.99 -9.22 23.15
C ILE A 1160 17.68 -8.95 23.88
N PRO A 1161 16.59 -9.71 23.66
CA PRO A 1161 15.38 -9.53 24.46
C PRO A 1161 15.68 -9.75 25.94
N ARG A 1162 16.48 -10.76 26.32
CA ARG A 1162 16.88 -10.95 27.73
C ARG A 1162 17.51 -9.70 28.35
N SER A 1163 18.43 -9.05 27.63
CA SER A 1163 19.12 -7.83 28.10
C SER A 1163 18.17 -6.64 28.20
N LEU A 1164 17.24 -6.46 27.26
CA LEU A 1164 16.24 -5.38 27.27
C LEU A 1164 15.20 -5.58 28.38
N TYR A 1165 14.61 -6.77 28.48
CA TYR A 1165 13.63 -7.09 29.52
C TYR A 1165 14.24 -7.03 30.92
N THR A 1166 15.48 -7.52 31.10
CA THR A 1166 16.19 -7.40 32.39
C THR A 1166 16.39 -5.94 32.78
N HIS A 1167 16.82 -5.09 31.85
CA HIS A 1167 17.00 -3.68 32.12
C HIS A 1167 15.67 -2.98 32.44
N ALA A 1168 14.65 -3.18 31.59
CA ALA A 1168 13.32 -2.58 31.76
C ALA A 1168 12.67 -3.01 33.09
N TYR A 1169 12.78 -4.29 33.45
CA TYR A 1169 12.22 -4.82 34.69
C TYR A 1169 12.96 -4.29 35.92
N LYS A 1170 14.30 -4.22 35.89
CA LYS A 1170 15.08 -3.57 36.97
C LYS A 1170 14.64 -2.12 37.18
N LYS A 1171 14.46 -1.36 36.10
CA LYS A 1171 13.96 0.02 36.17
C LYS A 1171 12.56 0.10 36.79
N ALA A 1172 11.65 -0.76 36.35
CA ALA A 1172 10.29 -0.84 36.88
C ALA A 1172 10.27 -1.16 38.37
N ALA A 1173 11.08 -2.14 38.79
CA ALA A 1173 11.22 -2.54 40.18
C ALA A 1173 11.82 -1.43 41.06
N GLU A 1174 12.84 -0.73 40.57
CA GLU A 1174 13.44 0.41 41.27
C GLU A 1174 12.42 1.54 41.47
N MET A 1175 11.62 1.83 40.45
CA MET A 1175 10.53 2.81 40.51
C MET A 1175 9.31 2.34 41.32
N GLY A 1176 9.20 1.04 41.64
CA GLY A 1176 7.99 0.47 42.25
C GLY A 1176 6.75 0.57 41.36
N VAL A 1177 6.91 0.43 40.05
CA VAL A 1177 5.81 0.47 39.05
C VAL A 1177 5.75 -0.83 38.26
N ARG A 1178 4.62 -1.07 37.57
CA ARG A 1178 4.44 -2.26 36.74
C ARG A 1178 5.05 -2.07 35.35
N LEU A 1179 5.56 -3.15 34.77
CA LEU A 1179 6.07 -3.20 33.40
C LEU A 1179 5.08 -3.94 32.50
N TYR A 1180 4.78 -3.36 31.35
CA TYR A 1180 3.89 -3.94 30.35
C TYR A 1180 4.56 -4.05 28.99
N VAL A 1181 4.10 -5.03 28.22
CA VAL A 1181 4.40 -5.20 26.79
C VAL A 1181 3.12 -5.47 26.03
N THR A 1182 3.12 -5.20 24.73
CA THR A 1182 2.00 -5.51 23.85
C THR A 1182 1.99 -7.02 23.56
N MET A 1183 0.84 -7.70 23.63
CA MET A 1183 0.74 -9.16 23.41
C MET A 1183 0.84 -9.57 21.93
N SER A 1184 0.33 -8.70 21.07
CA SER A 1184 0.35 -8.86 19.62
C SER A 1184 0.57 -7.49 19.01
N GLU A 1185 1.70 -7.29 18.38
CA GLU A 1185 1.97 -6.06 17.64
C GLU A 1185 1.27 -6.19 16.29
N GLN A 1186 0.47 -5.18 15.91
CA GLN A 1186 0.03 -5.04 14.53
C GLN A 1186 1.24 -4.52 13.77
N SER A 1187 1.76 -5.32 12.83
CA SER A 1187 2.59 -4.78 11.75
C SER A 1187 1.76 -3.79 10.93
N GLU A 1188 2.45 -2.90 10.20
CA GLU A 1188 1.82 -1.91 9.30
C GLU A 1188 0.78 -2.56 8.36
N ASP A 1189 0.94 -3.86 8.05
CA ASP A 1189 0.04 -4.68 7.20
C ASP A 1189 -0.93 -5.60 7.97
N GLN A 1190 -1.33 -5.24 9.20
CA GLN A 1190 -2.30 -5.97 10.04
C GLN A 1190 -1.88 -7.39 10.50
N GLY A 1191 -0.68 -7.88 10.16
CA GLY A 1191 -0.13 -9.13 10.66
C GLY A 1191 0.19 -9.06 12.15
N LYS A 1192 -0.33 -9.98 12.96
CA LYS A 1192 -0.04 -10.09 14.40
C LYS A 1192 1.27 -10.84 14.63
N THR A 1193 2.34 -10.16 15.03
CA THR A 1193 3.54 -10.81 15.62
C THR A 1193 3.32 -11.04 17.11
N ARG A 1194 3.60 -12.26 17.59
CA ARG A 1194 3.55 -12.55 19.03
C ARG A 1194 4.84 -12.11 19.70
N THR A 1195 4.70 -11.48 20.85
CA THR A 1195 5.84 -11.04 21.66
C THR A 1195 6.60 -12.24 22.21
N TYR A 1196 7.88 -12.34 21.87
CA TYR A 1196 8.78 -13.36 22.41
C TYR A 1196 9.22 -12.95 23.81
N LEU A 1197 9.02 -13.84 24.81
CA LEU A 1197 9.56 -13.65 26.14
C LEU A 1197 10.87 -14.42 26.33
N PRO A 1198 11.92 -13.77 26.87
CA PRO A 1198 13.12 -14.46 27.28
C PRO A 1198 12.87 -15.31 28.55
N GLU A 1199 13.68 -16.35 28.74
CA GLU A 1199 13.71 -17.15 29.97
C GLU A 1199 13.85 -16.27 31.22
N GLY A 1200 13.15 -16.63 32.30
CA GLY A 1200 13.13 -15.88 33.57
C GLY A 1200 12.04 -14.82 33.65
N PHE A 1201 11.21 -14.69 32.62
CA PHE A 1201 10.06 -13.78 32.60
C PHE A 1201 8.78 -14.52 32.20
N ASN A 1202 7.67 -14.10 32.80
CA ASN A 1202 6.31 -14.53 32.48
C ASN A 1202 5.42 -13.34 32.13
N LEU A 1203 4.33 -13.65 31.41
CA LEU A 1203 3.27 -12.68 31.14
C LEU A 1203 2.01 -13.00 31.95
N ASP A 1204 1.53 -12.00 32.68
CA ASP A 1204 0.18 -12.01 33.21
C ASP A 1204 -0.75 -11.24 32.27
N LYS A 1205 -1.76 -11.92 31.71
CA LYS A 1205 -2.70 -11.36 30.75
C LYS A 1205 -3.74 -10.50 31.47
N SER A 1206 -3.36 -9.28 31.79
CA SER A 1206 -4.24 -8.33 32.47
C SER A 1206 -5.33 -7.76 31.54
N GLY A 1207 -5.07 -7.64 30.23
CA GLY A 1207 -6.00 -7.00 29.30
C GLY A 1207 -6.20 -5.51 29.58
N LEU A 1208 -5.22 -4.89 30.25
CA LEU A 1208 -5.25 -3.48 30.64
C LEU A 1208 -4.93 -2.57 29.45
N GLU A 1209 -5.32 -1.31 29.61
CA GLU A 1209 -5.00 -0.22 28.68
C GLU A 1209 -4.01 0.75 29.36
N LEU A 1210 -3.06 1.28 28.59
CA LEU A 1210 -2.16 2.35 29.03
C LEU A 1210 -2.41 3.61 28.21
N ASN A 1211 -2.36 4.77 28.85
CA ASN A 1211 -2.72 6.05 28.26
C ASN A 1211 -1.57 7.05 28.33
N SER A 1212 -1.43 7.83 27.27
CA SER A 1212 -0.68 9.08 27.22
C SER A 1212 -1.65 10.23 26.96
N PHE A 1213 -1.47 11.34 27.67
CA PHE A 1213 -2.44 12.45 27.68
C PHE A 1213 -1.95 13.71 26.98
N ALA A 1214 -0.65 13.87 26.79
CA ALA A 1214 -0.04 15.03 26.15
C ALA A 1214 1.37 14.72 25.66
N SER A 1215 1.85 15.55 24.74
CA SER A 1215 3.23 15.66 24.28
C SER A 1215 3.60 17.12 24.15
N ARG A 1216 4.90 17.45 24.27
CA ARG A 1216 5.39 18.78 23.87
C ARG A 1216 5.36 18.95 22.35
N THR A 1217 5.33 17.84 21.63
CA THR A 1217 5.48 17.77 20.18
C THR A 1217 4.13 17.62 19.51
N PRO A 1218 3.98 18.12 18.27
CA PRO A 1218 2.72 18.04 17.56
C PRO A 1218 2.36 16.60 17.16
N LYS A 1219 3.35 15.72 16.97
CA LYS A 1219 3.17 14.34 16.53
C LYS A 1219 4.14 13.40 17.26
N VAL A 1220 3.64 12.23 17.64
CA VAL A 1220 4.44 11.12 18.16
C VAL A 1220 4.09 9.85 17.41
N TYR A 1221 5.06 8.97 17.20
CA TYR A 1221 4.82 7.66 16.58
C TYR A 1221 4.85 6.58 17.66
N VAL A 1222 3.86 5.68 17.63
CA VAL A 1222 3.70 4.61 18.63
C VAL A 1222 3.26 3.33 17.93
N ASP A 1223 4.16 2.35 17.80
CA ASP A 1223 3.90 1.07 17.12
C ASP A 1223 2.71 0.37 17.78
N SER A 1224 2.77 0.30 19.11
CA SER A 1224 1.74 -0.38 19.92
C SER A 1224 0.39 0.32 19.93
N ALA A 1225 0.31 1.56 19.43
CA ALA A 1225 -0.93 2.30 19.31
C ALA A 1225 -1.39 2.48 17.87
N GLN A 1226 -0.81 1.81 16.86
CA GLN A 1226 -1.15 1.95 15.43
C GLN A 1226 -0.66 3.27 14.78
N GLY A 1227 0.60 3.64 15.00
CA GLY A 1227 1.30 4.67 14.21
C GLY A 1227 1.24 6.09 14.78
N ILE A 1228 1.04 7.09 13.90
CA ILE A 1228 1.13 8.53 14.23
C ILE A 1228 0.00 8.98 15.16
N ARG A 1229 0.32 9.74 16.21
CA ARG A 1229 -0.62 10.30 17.19
C ARG A 1229 -0.37 11.78 17.40
N SER A 1230 -1.42 12.58 17.25
CA SER A 1230 -1.36 14.02 17.42
C SER A 1230 -1.26 14.40 18.90
N PHE A 1231 -0.38 15.36 19.22
CA PHE A 1231 -0.19 15.93 20.57
C PHE A 1231 0.03 14.90 21.68
N GLY A 1232 0.58 13.72 21.34
CA GLY A 1232 0.89 12.68 22.32
C GLY A 1232 -0.31 11.99 22.97
N GLN A 1233 -1.52 12.16 22.44
CA GLN A 1233 -2.74 11.55 23.00
C GLN A 1233 -3.00 10.20 22.36
N TYR A 1234 -2.90 9.13 23.15
CA TYR A 1234 -3.14 7.77 22.67
C TYR A 1234 -3.39 6.77 23.80
N THR A 1235 -4.03 5.66 23.43
CA THR A 1235 -4.27 4.50 24.29
C THR A 1235 -3.64 3.26 23.66
N ILE A 1236 -2.84 2.53 24.43
CA ILE A 1236 -2.29 1.22 24.07
C ILE A 1236 -3.16 0.14 24.69
N LYS A 1237 -3.56 -0.84 23.88
CA LYS A 1237 -4.43 -1.95 24.30
C LYS A 1237 -3.71 -3.29 24.16
N ASN A 1238 -4.37 -4.37 24.58
CA ASN A 1238 -3.85 -5.74 24.47
C ASN A 1238 -2.51 -5.92 25.19
N LEU A 1239 -2.38 -5.32 26.36
CA LEU A 1239 -1.17 -5.38 27.16
C LEU A 1239 -1.13 -6.62 28.04
N ALA A 1240 0.08 -7.09 28.30
CA ALA A 1240 0.38 -8.05 29.36
C ALA A 1240 1.45 -7.49 30.29
N GLU A 1241 1.28 -7.80 31.57
CA GLU A 1241 2.23 -7.44 32.61
C GLU A 1241 3.41 -8.42 32.57
N VAL A 1242 4.63 -7.89 32.59
CA VAL A 1242 5.87 -8.66 32.68
C VAL A 1242 6.18 -8.93 34.15
N ARG A 1243 6.34 -10.21 34.50
CA ARG A 1243 6.79 -10.66 35.83
C ARG A 1243 8.09 -11.42 35.70
N ALA A 1244 9.01 -11.23 36.64
CA ALA A 1244 10.15 -12.12 36.79
C ALA A 1244 9.70 -13.40 37.52
N ASP A 1245 10.31 -14.54 37.14
CA ASP A 1245 10.15 -15.84 37.82
C ASP A 1245 10.64 -15.82 39.28
#